data_AF-A0A1C7MC97-F1
#
_entry.id   AF-A0A1C7MC97-F1
#
_cell.length_a   1.000
_cell.length_b   1.000
_cell.length_c   1.000
_cell.angle_alpha   90.00
_cell.angle_beta   90.00
_cell.angle_gamma   90.00
#
_symmetry.space_group_name_H-M   'P 1'
#
loop_
_entity.id
_entity.type
_entity.pdbx_description
1 polymer ?
#
loop_
_entity_poly.entity_id
_entity_poly.type
_entity_poly.pdbx_seq_one_letter_code
_entity_poly.pdbx_strand_id
1 'polypeptide(L)'
;MTKSGRSLFWKTRNCEEMKTASVPLAVQEYIQNQVGQILKEKCVLQWYDWVREDLRGSAEARDARKRWLIERFPGLLSGPQGTHFRAAPWQPIYILHATLPHSALAQTPHTTDLDVCTVMWRHASAGLTGLSVYNNHLDVDANIYHFAVDGASTNSASPWAAGEKGNGFLRASMFLLQETDKVERSDAAREDLCAGLSFRVGHHVGTVKSGHAAAGIPEQLLITLRDLTPVSLTELAGDQEQKKQKKKQKEPLGSQIEQGELLEESPLTQDGSPSIDLRRYAGQSQRVRTVYSQRISQSMAIKGDPELPTEPYHEISLVQDDEVAISVLGLPGTLTPEYVFSGVYGIFPYPRSWTIPSRGPGTPSITFYKPEKPHPGDASINYIGDLSLSHDRSAVILSGPRFHEYKCHLSAAVDVGIRTMPDLAVELALDILTERGAHDGSIGRVLAPPSTEGKDAYHTAFTEALRHLTPALPEDHPLYPFAADSDDEALITQLGMVGCAVAPHVKALLEKSGAFPPVREYARAMLLAAPPTRTPVRAQNAYDAPWASWSEAACRRGAMQSRTRAPCGTTRRGRSSWASRRRVWSIRTGASAGWDRFSTMRSQAIGRGVAARPRKSLMRPCFVRTCVAWKGRSICGSHSKAKRMGSLIENEDAAERRRRQRRTGVRAQPSWSRRSAPAHGERSLLTPDPRPSVSPAHAADRSAAPPLPANLTPSSSSPKEAPASGGTDADADGDGLDNIWCDMRARFSACLQQTRHKERRSAAAKVSSLAAALSAKEQALGAEVARSADLEKALQEVTLRAQTLDGSVRKLERRERTRSVKLQAELDGLKRRLSAVFVPEGGSVDGEDDDEDEEELDEILEDEEAGEPPRKKLRAE
;
A
#
# COMPACT_ATOMS: atom_id res chain seq x y z
N MET A 1 32.02 -28.89 -12.18
CA MET A 1 31.78 -27.42 -12.10
C MET A 1 30.35 -27.12 -12.56
N THR A 2 29.42 -26.95 -11.62
CA THR A 2 28.14 -26.25 -11.89
C THR A 2 28.50 -24.85 -12.40
N LYS A 3 27.82 -24.31 -13.43
CA LYS A 3 27.99 -22.89 -13.76
C LYS A 3 27.87 -22.10 -12.46
N SER A 4 28.92 -21.36 -12.10
CA SER A 4 28.95 -20.54 -10.90
C SER A 4 27.64 -19.77 -10.82
N GLY A 5 27.03 -19.75 -9.62
CA GLY A 5 25.79 -19.01 -9.41
C GLY A 5 25.92 -17.61 -10.00
N ARG A 6 24.86 -17.13 -10.67
CA ARG A 6 24.92 -15.82 -11.30
C ARG A 6 24.94 -14.77 -10.20
N SER A 7 26.04 -14.04 -10.12
CA SER A 7 26.19 -12.94 -9.17
C SER A 7 25.62 -11.66 -9.76
N LEU A 8 24.72 -11.00 -9.03
CA LEU A 8 24.21 -9.67 -9.35
C LEU A 8 24.61 -8.70 -8.24
N PHE A 9 25.08 -7.51 -8.62
CA PHE A 9 25.40 -6.45 -7.67
C PHE A 9 24.20 -5.50 -7.56
N TRP A 10 23.82 -5.20 -6.33
CA TRP A 10 22.78 -4.25 -5.96
C TRP A 10 23.39 -2.90 -5.58
N LYS A 11 22.53 -1.96 -5.15
CA LYS A 11 22.91 -0.64 -4.69
C LYS A 11 23.96 -0.71 -3.57
N THR A 12 24.70 0.39 -3.44
CA THR A 12 25.69 0.58 -2.38
C THR A 12 25.01 0.53 -1.01
N ARG A 13 25.71 -0.07 -0.04
CA ARG A 13 25.27 -0.07 1.35
C ARG A 13 25.03 1.36 1.87
N ASN A 14 24.06 1.53 2.75
CA ASN A 14 23.70 2.81 3.37
C ASN A 14 23.39 3.94 2.36
N CYS A 15 22.77 3.62 1.22
CA CYS A 15 22.31 4.65 0.30
C CYS A 15 21.27 5.59 0.97
N GLU A 16 21.13 6.82 0.46
CA GLU A 16 20.25 7.84 1.05
C GLU A 16 18.81 7.33 1.25
N GLU A 17 18.31 6.51 0.33
CA GLU A 17 16.97 5.94 0.41
C GLU A 17 16.77 5.00 1.62
N MET A 18 17.86 4.51 2.23
CA MET A 18 17.80 3.65 3.43
C MET A 18 17.74 4.45 4.74
N LYS A 19 18.03 5.74 4.74
CA LYS A 19 18.06 6.53 5.98
C LYS A 19 16.69 6.64 6.66
N THR A 20 15.62 6.58 5.87
CA THR A 20 14.23 6.60 6.32
C THR A 20 13.64 5.20 6.50
N ALA A 21 14.37 4.16 6.08
CA ALA A 21 13.90 2.80 6.17
C ALA A 21 13.91 2.31 7.63
N SER A 22 12.93 1.47 7.95
CA SER A 22 12.76 0.87 9.26
C SER A 22 12.26 -0.57 9.09
N VAL A 23 12.42 -1.40 10.12
CA VAL A 23 11.93 -2.80 10.07
C VAL A 23 10.43 -2.85 9.73
N PRO A 24 9.56 -2.02 10.35
CA PRO A 24 8.13 -2.03 10.03
C PRO A 24 7.85 -1.67 8.57
N LEU A 25 8.56 -0.68 8.01
CA LEU A 25 8.40 -0.29 6.62
C LEU A 25 8.86 -1.40 5.66
N ALA A 26 9.98 -2.06 5.97
CA ALA A 26 10.46 -3.18 5.16
C ALA A 26 9.50 -4.37 5.17
N VAL A 27 8.95 -4.72 6.34
CA VAL A 27 7.94 -5.78 6.45
C VAL A 27 6.62 -5.40 5.78
N GLN A 28 6.24 -4.13 5.86
CA GLN A 28 5.09 -3.59 5.15
C GLN A 28 5.22 -3.80 3.64
N GLU A 29 6.38 -3.55 3.03
CA GLU A 29 6.59 -3.78 1.59
C GLU A 29 6.42 -5.27 1.20
N TYR A 30 6.90 -6.21 2.02
CA TYR A 30 6.68 -7.64 1.76
C TYR A 30 5.21 -8.03 1.83
N ILE A 31 4.48 -7.54 2.83
CA ILE A 31 3.07 -7.87 3.00
C ILE A 31 2.22 -7.13 1.97
N GLN A 32 2.57 -5.91 1.57
CA GLN A 32 1.90 -5.21 0.49
C GLN A 32 1.98 -5.97 -0.83
N ASN A 33 3.07 -6.68 -1.11
CA ASN A 33 3.14 -7.57 -2.27
C ASN A 33 2.17 -8.76 -2.16
N GLN A 34 2.04 -9.37 -0.97
CA GLN A 34 1.03 -10.43 -0.73
C GLN A 34 -0.40 -9.89 -0.89
N VAL A 35 -0.70 -8.73 -0.29
CA VAL A 35 -2.00 -8.06 -0.44
C VAL A 35 -2.26 -7.72 -1.89
N GLY A 36 -1.27 -7.18 -2.62
CA GLY A 36 -1.38 -6.87 -4.04
C GLY A 36 -1.76 -8.08 -4.88
N GLN A 37 -1.20 -9.26 -4.57
CA GLN A 37 -1.62 -10.52 -5.21
C GLN A 37 -3.08 -10.84 -4.89
N ILE A 38 -3.50 -10.77 -3.62
CA ILE A 38 -4.89 -11.03 -3.21
C ILE A 38 -5.87 -10.09 -3.92
N LEU A 39 -5.58 -8.79 -3.94
CA LEU A 39 -6.42 -7.77 -4.57
C LEU A 39 -6.58 -8.04 -6.07
N LYS A 40 -5.48 -8.40 -6.73
CA LYS A 40 -5.45 -8.77 -8.15
C LYS A 40 -6.29 -10.02 -8.40
N GLU A 41 -6.06 -11.10 -7.67
CA GLU A 41 -6.71 -12.39 -7.88
C GLU A 41 -8.21 -12.35 -7.58
N LYS A 42 -8.62 -11.58 -6.55
CA LYS A 42 -10.04 -11.38 -6.21
C LYS A 42 -10.73 -10.27 -6.99
N CYS A 43 -9.98 -9.43 -7.72
CA CYS A 43 -10.49 -8.21 -8.36
C CYS A 43 -11.24 -7.29 -7.36
N VAL A 44 -10.65 -7.09 -6.17
CA VAL A 44 -11.19 -6.20 -5.13
C VAL A 44 -10.21 -5.07 -4.85
N LEU A 45 -10.72 -3.97 -4.32
CA LEU A 45 -9.89 -2.79 -3.99
C LEU A 45 -9.22 -2.90 -2.62
N GLN A 46 -9.73 -3.76 -1.74
CA GLN A 46 -9.36 -3.81 -0.33
C GLN A 46 -9.37 -5.23 0.21
N TRP A 47 -8.49 -5.50 1.18
CA TRP A 47 -8.35 -6.79 1.84
C TRP A 47 -7.96 -6.62 3.31
N TYR A 48 -8.71 -7.27 4.21
CA TYR A 48 -8.51 -7.19 5.65
C TYR A 48 -8.64 -8.53 6.38
N ASP A 49 -9.02 -9.61 5.67
CA ASP A 49 -9.38 -10.89 6.31
C ASP A 49 -8.12 -11.73 6.62
N TRP A 50 -7.31 -11.23 7.55
CA TRP A 50 -6.13 -11.92 8.06
C TRP A 50 -6.47 -12.81 9.24
N VAL A 51 -5.99 -14.05 9.21
CA VAL A 51 -5.97 -14.92 10.40
C VAL A 51 -4.66 -14.70 11.14
N ARG A 52 -4.78 -14.36 12.43
CA ARG A 52 -3.69 -13.93 13.29
C ARG A 52 -3.55 -14.87 14.47
N GLU A 53 -2.34 -15.30 14.73
CA GLU A 53 -2.03 -16.16 15.88
C GLU A 53 -0.84 -15.61 16.64
N ASP A 54 -1.08 -15.17 17.87
CA ASP A 54 -0.02 -14.76 18.80
C ASP A 54 0.35 -15.93 19.71
N LEU A 55 1.58 -16.42 19.55
CA LEU A 55 2.07 -17.62 20.23
C LEU A 55 3.06 -17.29 21.35
N ARG A 56 3.23 -16.00 21.69
CA ARG A 56 4.17 -15.57 22.75
C ARG A 56 3.84 -16.16 24.12
N GLY A 57 2.56 -16.48 24.37
CA GLY A 57 2.07 -16.98 25.65
C GLY A 57 2.14 -18.51 25.87
N SER A 58 2.46 -19.32 24.85
CA SER A 58 2.40 -20.79 24.98
C SER A 58 3.55 -21.49 24.25
N ALA A 59 4.45 -22.16 24.98
CA ALA A 59 5.56 -22.90 24.39
C ALA A 59 5.10 -24.13 23.61
N GLU A 60 4.20 -24.93 24.19
CA GLU A 60 3.67 -26.15 23.55
C GLU A 60 2.92 -25.85 22.25
N ALA A 61 2.17 -24.73 22.22
CA ALA A 61 1.49 -24.30 21.02
C ALA A 61 2.47 -23.96 19.88
N ARG A 62 3.69 -23.50 20.20
CA ARG A 62 4.70 -23.14 19.19
C ARG A 62 5.25 -24.36 18.46
N ASP A 63 5.54 -25.45 19.18
CA ASP A 63 6.02 -26.69 18.56
C ASP A 63 4.93 -27.34 17.69
N ALA A 64 3.69 -27.39 18.20
CA ALA A 64 2.56 -27.89 17.43
C ALA A 64 2.34 -27.06 16.16
N ARG A 65 2.39 -25.73 16.29
CA ARG A 65 2.18 -24.84 15.17
C ARG A 65 3.32 -24.84 14.16
N LYS A 66 4.56 -25.04 14.62
CA LYS A 66 5.72 -25.22 13.74
C LYS A 66 5.58 -26.46 12.87
N ARG A 67 5.12 -27.59 13.43
CA ARG A 67 4.80 -28.80 12.65
C ARG A 67 3.72 -28.52 11.61
N TRP A 68 2.64 -27.86 12.02
CA TRP A 68 1.57 -27.45 11.10
C TRP A 68 2.07 -26.54 9.97
N LEU A 69 2.97 -25.58 10.24
CA LEU A 69 3.57 -24.72 9.20
C LEU A 69 4.39 -25.53 8.19
N ILE A 70 5.15 -26.53 8.66
CA ILE A 70 5.96 -27.41 7.79
C ILE A 70 5.05 -28.28 6.90
N GLU A 71 3.95 -28.78 7.46
CA GLU A 71 3.00 -29.62 6.73
C GLU A 71 2.15 -28.82 5.74
N ARG A 72 1.63 -27.66 6.15
CA ARG A 72 0.72 -26.83 5.35
C ARG A 72 1.45 -26.00 4.30
N PHE A 73 2.62 -25.45 4.62
CA PHE A 73 3.41 -24.58 3.74
C PHE A 73 4.82 -25.14 3.57
N PRO A 74 4.98 -26.29 2.88
CA PRO A 74 6.26 -26.98 2.81
C PRO A 74 7.38 -26.11 2.19
N GLY A 75 7.01 -25.23 1.25
CA GLY A 75 7.89 -24.25 0.63
C GLY A 75 8.25 -23.02 1.48
N LEU A 76 7.57 -22.74 2.60
CA LEU A 76 7.84 -21.58 3.48
C LEU A 76 9.23 -21.65 4.12
N LEU A 77 9.63 -22.85 4.57
CA LEU A 77 10.88 -23.11 5.29
C LEU A 77 11.93 -23.77 4.39
N SER A 78 12.03 -23.28 3.17
CA SER A 78 12.97 -23.75 2.16
C SER A 78 14.00 -22.67 1.81
N GLY A 79 15.12 -23.10 1.23
CA GLY A 79 16.26 -22.22 0.93
C GLY A 79 17.23 -22.10 2.10
N PRO A 80 18.39 -21.45 1.89
CA PRO A 80 19.52 -21.50 2.83
C PRO A 80 19.13 -21.01 4.23
N GLN A 81 18.57 -19.81 4.38
CA GLN A 81 18.11 -19.31 5.68
C GLN A 81 16.81 -19.98 6.15
N GLY A 82 15.90 -20.32 5.23
CA GLY A 82 14.60 -20.93 5.58
C GLY A 82 14.73 -22.27 6.32
N THR A 83 15.72 -23.09 5.94
CA THR A 83 15.97 -24.38 6.61
C THR A 83 16.38 -24.24 8.07
N HIS A 84 17.05 -23.16 8.45
CA HIS A 84 17.45 -22.94 9.84
C HIS A 84 16.25 -22.77 10.77
N PHE A 85 15.12 -22.23 10.28
CA PHE A 85 13.90 -22.16 11.09
C PHE A 85 13.34 -23.54 11.45
N ARG A 86 13.70 -24.61 10.72
CA ARG A 86 13.33 -25.98 11.09
C ARG A 86 14.05 -26.46 12.34
N ALA A 87 15.24 -25.93 12.64
CA ALA A 87 16.00 -26.29 13.84
C ALA A 87 15.22 -25.96 15.13
N ALA A 88 15.29 -26.84 16.13
CA ALA A 88 14.52 -26.74 17.37
C ALA A 88 14.59 -25.38 18.11
N PRO A 89 15.73 -24.65 18.13
CA PRO A 89 15.82 -23.37 18.80
C PRO A 89 14.94 -22.26 18.21
N TRP A 90 14.59 -22.34 16.93
CA TRP A 90 13.72 -21.36 16.27
C TRP A 90 12.26 -21.74 16.46
N GLN A 91 11.50 -20.86 17.10
CA GLN A 91 10.10 -21.07 17.41
C GLN A 91 9.25 -19.95 16.84
N PRO A 92 8.09 -20.25 16.22
CA PRO A 92 7.18 -19.21 15.74
C PRO A 92 6.62 -18.45 16.95
N ILE A 93 6.59 -17.12 16.91
CA ILE A 93 5.99 -16.30 17.99
C ILE A 93 4.75 -15.55 17.53
N TYR A 94 4.62 -15.32 16.22
CA TYR A 94 3.47 -14.65 15.65
C TYR A 94 3.27 -15.12 14.21
N ILE A 95 2.04 -15.47 13.84
CA ILE A 95 1.68 -15.94 12.49
C ILE A 95 0.57 -15.06 11.94
N LEU A 96 0.79 -14.60 10.73
CA LEU A 96 -0.20 -13.95 9.89
C LEU A 96 -0.41 -14.81 8.66
N HIS A 97 -1.64 -15.23 8.38
CA HIS A 97 -1.92 -15.99 7.17
C HIS A 97 -3.32 -15.73 6.64
N ALA A 98 -3.51 -16.03 5.36
CA ALA A 98 -4.80 -16.03 4.70
C ALA A 98 -4.83 -17.14 3.65
N THR A 99 -5.96 -17.82 3.57
CA THR A 99 -6.26 -18.84 2.57
C THR A 99 -7.52 -18.42 1.84
N LEU A 100 -7.41 -18.27 0.52
CA LEU A 100 -8.49 -17.90 -0.36
C LEU A 100 -8.82 -19.09 -1.25
N PRO A 101 -10.02 -19.67 -1.12
CA PRO A 101 -10.38 -20.83 -1.92
C PRO A 101 -10.34 -20.45 -3.39
N HIS A 102 -9.89 -21.37 -4.25
CA HIS A 102 -9.80 -21.15 -5.70
C HIS A 102 -11.12 -20.62 -6.29
N SER A 103 -12.27 -21.08 -5.77
CA SER A 103 -13.59 -20.61 -6.18
C SER A 103 -13.88 -19.12 -5.92
N ALA A 104 -13.11 -18.46 -5.07
CA ALA A 104 -13.22 -17.03 -4.77
C ALA A 104 -12.22 -16.18 -5.57
N LEU A 105 -11.38 -16.79 -6.40
CA LEU A 105 -10.40 -16.12 -7.24
C LEU A 105 -11.01 -15.89 -8.63
N ALA A 106 -11.10 -14.63 -9.04
CA ALA A 106 -11.80 -14.24 -10.26
C ALA A 106 -10.93 -14.38 -11.52
N GLN A 107 -9.61 -14.19 -11.39
CA GLN A 107 -8.67 -14.10 -12.51
C GLN A 107 -7.36 -14.87 -12.27
N THR A 108 -7.47 -16.08 -11.71
CA THR A 108 -6.29 -16.89 -11.42
C THR A 108 -5.98 -17.89 -12.53
N PRO A 109 -4.72 -17.99 -13.03
CA PRO A 109 -4.28 -19.09 -13.88
C PRO A 109 -3.95 -20.35 -13.06
N HIS A 110 -3.91 -20.25 -11.72
CA HIS A 110 -3.53 -21.33 -10.82
C HIS A 110 -4.73 -22.24 -10.54
N THR A 111 -4.47 -23.52 -10.28
CA THR A 111 -5.52 -24.51 -9.94
C THR A 111 -5.69 -24.73 -8.45
N THR A 112 -4.88 -24.04 -7.64
CA THR A 112 -4.80 -24.17 -6.19
C THR A 112 -5.49 -23.00 -5.50
N ASP A 113 -5.77 -23.17 -4.21
CA ASP A 113 -6.14 -22.06 -3.33
C ASP A 113 -4.97 -21.08 -3.23
N LEU A 114 -5.27 -19.78 -3.09
CA LEU A 114 -4.25 -18.78 -2.81
C LEU A 114 -3.95 -18.78 -1.31
N ASP A 115 -2.74 -19.19 -0.97
CA ASP A 115 -2.20 -19.27 0.37
C ASP A 115 -1.08 -18.22 0.54
N VAL A 116 -1.27 -17.31 1.49
CA VAL A 116 -0.22 -16.39 1.94
C VAL A 116 0.06 -16.60 3.43
N CYS A 117 1.34 -16.59 3.80
CA CYS A 117 1.75 -16.80 5.19
C CYS A 117 2.98 -15.95 5.51
N THR A 118 2.95 -15.27 6.65
CA THR A 118 4.07 -14.51 7.20
C THR A 118 4.24 -14.89 8.66
N VAL A 119 5.44 -15.34 9.03
CA VAL A 119 5.75 -15.85 10.36
C VAL A 119 6.92 -15.08 10.94
N MET A 120 6.73 -14.57 12.16
CA MET A 120 7.80 -14.04 12.97
C MET A 120 8.32 -15.15 13.90
N TRP A 121 9.62 -15.34 13.91
CA TRP A 121 10.33 -16.36 14.66
C TRP A 121 11.13 -15.75 15.80
N ARG A 122 11.36 -16.52 16.86
CA ARG A 122 12.30 -16.18 17.94
C ARG A 122 13.23 -17.35 18.22
N HIS A 123 14.51 -17.06 18.33
CA HIS A 123 15.52 -18.00 18.76
C HIS A 123 15.51 -18.13 20.28
N ALA A 124 15.33 -19.35 20.80
CA ALA A 124 15.12 -19.60 22.22
C ALA A 124 16.31 -19.18 23.11
N SER A 125 17.55 -19.40 22.66
CA SER A 125 18.75 -19.13 23.46
C SER A 125 19.41 -17.78 23.16
N ALA A 126 19.34 -17.31 21.91
CA ALA A 126 20.00 -16.07 21.49
C ALA A 126 19.07 -14.85 21.58
N GLY A 127 17.77 -15.06 21.78
CA GLY A 127 16.76 -14.00 21.80
C GLY A 127 16.52 -13.34 20.45
N LEU A 128 17.31 -13.65 19.42
CA LEU A 128 17.19 -13.09 18.07
C LEU A 128 15.82 -13.37 17.45
N THR A 129 15.43 -12.51 16.52
CA THR A 129 14.21 -12.67 15.75
C THR A 129 14.52 -13.06 14.30
N GLY A 130 13.54 -13.66 13.65
CA GLY A 130 13.57 -13.97 12.22
C GLY A 130 12.19 -13.76 11.61
N LEU A 131 12.15 -13.71 10.29
CA LEU A 131 10.94 -13.51 9.51
C LEU A 131 10.93 -14.47 8.33
N SER A 132 9.80 -15.11 8.07
CA SER A 132 9.55 -15.83 6.83
C SER A 132 8.26 -15.34 6.19
N VAL A 133 8.26 -15.15 4.87
CA VAL A 133 7.12 -14.69 4.06
C VAL A 133 6.90 -15.69 2.93
N TYR A 134 5.67 -16.09 2.65
CA TYR A 134 5.30 -17.08 1.64
C TYR A 134 4.06 -16.66 0.85
N ASN A 135 4.05 -16.97 -0.43
CA ASN A 135 2.94 -16.84 -1.35
C ASN A 135 3.03 -17.97 -2.38
N ASN A 136 1.94 -18.70 -2.65
CA ASN A 136 1.93 -19.76 -3.65
C ASN A 136 1.39 -19.35 -5.03
N HIS A 137 0.89 -18.13 -5.22
CA HIS A 137 0.47 -17.62 -6.54
C HIS A 137 1.42 -16.52 -6.98
N LEU A 138 2.26 -16.86 -7.94
CA LEU A 138 3.12 -15.93 -8.64
C LEU A 138 2.65 -15.82 -10.09
N ASP A 139 2.65 -14.60 -10.62
CA ASP A 139 2.35 -14.35 -12.02
C ASP A 139 3.16 -15.25 -12.96
N VAL A 140 2.51 -15.83 -13.98
CA VAL A 140 3.12 -16.80 -14.90
C VAL A 140 4.38 -16.26 -15.59
N ASP A 141 4.43 -14.94 -15.84
CA ASP A 141 5.57 -14.28 -16.48
C ASP A 141 6.65 -13.84 -15.47
N ALA A 142 6.36 -13.89 -14.18
CA ALA A 142 7.30 -13.51 -13.14
C ALA A 142 8.38 -14.58 -12.95
N ASN A 143 9.56 -14.12 -12.60
CA ASN A 143 10.75 -14.95 -12.44
C ASN A 143 11.67 -14.28 -11.42
N ILE A 144 12.72 -14.99 -11.00
CA ILE A 144 13.63 -14.49 -9.96
C ILE A 144 14.31 -13.16 -10.30
N TYR A 145 14.47 -12.81 -11.59
CA TYR A 145 15.07 -11.54 -11.99
C TYR A 145 14.16 -10.34 -11.69
N HIS A 146 12.84 -10.53 -11.66
CA HIS A 146 11.90 -9.49 -11.23
C HIS A 146 12.08 -9.11 -9.75
N PHE A 147 12.70 -9.98 -8.96
CA PHE A 147 13.02 -9.76 -7.55
C PHE A 147 14.48 -9.38 -7.32
N ALA A 148 15.33 -9.48 -8.34
CA ALA A 148 16.77 -9.31 -8.21
C ALA A 148 17.34 -8.14 -9.04
N VAL A 149 16.57 -7.56 -9.98
CA VAL A 149 17.00 -6.46 -10.84
C VAL A 149 16.24 -5.19 -10.49
N ASP A 150 16.95 -4.09 -10.27
CA ASP A 150 16.37 -2.79 -9.96
C ASP A 150 15.41 -2.32 -11.06
N GLY A 151 14.22 -1.86 -10.67
CA GLY A 151 13.14 -1.46 -11.58
C GLY A 151 12.36 -2.58 -12.27
N ALA A 152 12.73 -3.86 -12.08
CA ALA A 152 11.97 -4.97 -12.63
C ALA A 152 10.71 -5.22 -11.79
N SER A 153 9.56 -5.42 -12.46
CA SER A 153 8.27 -5.61 -11.80
C SER A 153 7.50 -6.75 -12.39
N THR A 154 6.89 -7.55 -11.52
CA THR A 154 5.88 -8.53 -11.89
C THR A 154 4.54 -7.88 -12.31
N ASN A 155 4.30 -6.62 -11.95
CA ASN A 155 2.97 -6.03 -11.92
C ASN A 155 2.79 -4.76 -12.75
N SER A 156 3.60 -4.57 -13.81
CA SER A 156 3.64 -3.30 -14.56
C SER A 156 2.32 -2.86 -15.22
N ALA A 157 1.34 -3.76 -15.36
CA ALA A 157 0.07 -3.50 -16.06
C ALA A 157 -1.19 -3.65 -15.19
N SER A 158 -1.09 -4.12 -13.94
CA SER A 158 -2.30 -4.35 -13.12
C SER A 158 -2.79 -3.04 -12.47
N PRO A 159 -4.06 -2.65 -12.66
CA PRO A 159 -4.63 -1.50 -11.96
C PRO A 159 -4.87 -1.79 -10.47
N TRP A 160 -4.80 -3.06 -10.04
CA TRP A 160 -5.15 -3.51 -8.69
C TRP A 160 -3.96 -3.50 -7.72
N ALA A 161 -2.73 -3.46 -8.24
CA ALA A 161 -1.52 -3.54 -7.43
C ALA A 161 -0.88 -2.16 -7.28
N ALA A 162 -1.12 -1.52 -6.13
CA ALA A 162 -0.52 -0.24 -5.78
C ALA A 162 0.98 -0.39 -5.39
N GLY A 163 1.86 -0.70 -6.33
CA GLY A 163 3.28 -0.97 -6.07
C GLY A 163 4.24 -0.27 -7.03
N GLU A 164 5.35 0.28 -6.52
CA GLU A 164 6.44 0.82 -7.33
C GLU A 164 7.26 -0.33 -7.89
N LYS A 165 6.83 -0.90 -9.02
CA LYS A 165 7.61 -1.74 -9.92
C LYS A 165 8.73 -2.61 -9.28
N GLY A 166 8.48 -3.30 -8.15
CA GLY A 166 9.48 -4.11 -7.44
C GLY A 166 10.55 -3.35 -6.61
N ASN A 167 10.64 -2.01 -6.68
CA ASN A 167 11.64 -1.23 -5.95
C ASN A 167 11.50 -1.32 -4.43
N GLY A 168 10.26 -1.35 -3.94
CA GLY A 168 9.97 -1.49 -2.51
C GLY A 168 10.54 -2.80 -1.92
N PHE A 169 10.40 -3.90 -2.66
CA PHE A 169 10.94 -5.21 -2.29
C PHE A 169 12.46 -5.21 -2.13
N LEU A 170 13.18 -4.61 -3.09
CA LEU A 170 14.64 -4.52 -3.08
C LEU A 170 15.14 -3.67 -1.90
N ARG A 171 14.47 -2.53 -1.68
CA ARG A 171 14.75 -1.63 -0.55
C ARG A 171 14.53 -2.31 0.79
N ALA A 172 13.40 -3.02 0.94
CA ALA A 172 13.10 -3.81 2.13
C ALA A 172 14.16 -4.89 2.38
N SER A 173 14.53 -5.64 1.35
CA SER A 173 15.57 -6.69 1.44
C SER A 173 16.93 -6.11 1.84
N MET A 174 17.33 -5.00 1.23
CA MET A 174 18.57 -4.32 1.54
C MET A 174 18.62 -3.82 2.98
N PHE A 175 17.54 -3.19 3.45
CA PHE A 175 17.45 -2.70 4.82
C PHE A 175 17.51 -3.85 5.83
N LEU A 176 16.71 -4.90 5.63
CA LEU A 176 16.67 -6.05 6.55
C LEU A 176 18.01 -6.78 6.61
N LEU A 177 18.74 -6.90 5.51
CA LEU A 177 20.09 -7.46 5.51
C LEU A 177 21.08 -6.57 6.29
N GLN A 178 20.97 -5.24 6.16
CA GLN A 178 21.80 -4.33 6.95
C GLN A 178 21.51 -4.45 8.46
N GLU A 179 20.27 -4.72 8.84
CA GLU A 179 19.91 -5.00 10.23
C GLU A 179 20.47 -6.33 10.73
N THR A 180 20.43 -7.40 9.92
CA THR A 180 21.05 -8.68 10.30
C THR A 180 22.58 -8.57 10.42
N ASP A 181 23.21 -7.83 9.51
CA ASP A 181 24.64 -7.53 9.55
C ASP A 181 25.07 -6.79 10.83
N LYS A 182 24.23 -5.88 11.36
CA LYS A 182 24.52 -5.14 12.60
C LYS A 182 24.55 -6.09 13.79
N VAL A 183 23.64 -7.05 13.82
CA VAL A 183 23.59 -8.09 14.87
C VAL A 183 24.79 -9.03 14.74
N GLU A 184 25.15 -9.45 13.53
CA GLU A 184 26.30 -10.33 13.28
C GLU A 184 27.63 -9.70 13.74
N ARG A 185 27.80 -8.38 13.57
CA ARG A 185 29.00 -7.66 14.04
C ARG A 185 29.03 -7.40 15.54
N SER A 186 27.89 -7.44 16.21
CA SER A 186 27.88 -7.42 17.66
C SER A 186 28.23 -8.84 18.14
N ASP A 187 29.29 -9.00 18.94
CA ASP A 187 29.83 -10.29 19.45
C ASP A 187 28.78 -11.24 20.10
N ALA A 188 27.52 -10.81 20.22
CA ALA A 188 26.36 -11.61 20.54
C ALA A 188 26.02 -12.69 19.49
N ALA A 189 26.46 -12.55 18.24
CA ALA A 189 26.27 -13.57 17.22
C ALA A 189 27.36 -14.66 17.32
N ARG A 190 27.09 -15.67 18.16
CA ARG A 190 27.84 -16.94 18.19
C ARG A 190 27.97 -17.53 16.78
N GLU A 191 29.09 -18.21 16.52
CA GLU A 191 29.54 -18.75 15.22
C GLU A 191 28.51 -19.63 14.45
N ASP A 192 27.39 -20.04 15.04
CA ASP A 192 26.44 -20.99 14.45
C ASP A 192 25.14 -20.39 13.88
N LEU A 193 24.89 -19.08 14.00
CA LEU A 193 23.54 -18.56 13.76
C LEU A 193 23.17 -18.28 12.29
N CYS A 194 24.10 -18.40 11.33
CA CYS A 194 23.86 -18.19 9.88
C CYS A 194 22.90 -17.01 9.55
N ALA A 195 23.16 -15.84 10.16
CA ALA A 195 22.36 -14.64 9.93
C ALA A 195 22.39 -14.23 8.44
N GLY A 196 21.32 -13.61 7.97
CA GLY A 196 21.24 -13.07 6.61
C GLY A 196 19.85 -13.19 5.99
N LEU A 197 19.81 -13.08 4.66
CA LEU A 197 18.59 -13.04 3.88
C LEU A 197 18.69 -13.95 2.65
N SER A 198 17.67 -14.78 2.44
CA SER A 198 17.42 -15.45 1.16
C SER A 198 15.98 -15.26 0.70
N PHE A 199 15.80 -15.39 -0.60
CA PHE A 199 14.49 -15.50 -1.22
C PHE A 199 14.52 -16.64 -2.24
N ARG A 200 13.38 -17.27 -2.43
CA ARG A 200 13.13 -18.35 -3.36
C ARG A 200 11.95 -17.96 -4.25
N VAL A 201 12.07 -18.22 -5.54
CA VAL A 201 11.04 -18.03 -6.55
C VAL A 201 10.98 -19.31 -7.37
N GLY A 202 9.94 -20.11 -7.16
CA GLY A 202 9.85 -21.46 -7.66
C GLY A 202 11.06 -22.29 -7.23
N HIS A 203 11.75 -22.88 -8.20
CA HIS A 203 13.00 -23.61 -7.98
C HIS A 203 14.27 -22.76 -7.95
N HIS A 204 14.16 -21.44 -8.08
CA HIS A 204 15.32 -20.54 -8.07
C HIS A 204 15.54 -19.98 -6.66
N VAL A 205 16.79 -19.93 -6.22
CA VAL A 205 17.19 -19.46 -4.90
C VAL A 205 18.17 -18.29 -5.05
N GLY A 206 17.85 -17.18 -4.39
CA GLY A 206 18.72 -16.01 -4.24
C GLY A 206 19.19 -15.89 -2.80
N THR A 207 20.51 -15.83 -2.59
CA THR A 207 21.10 -15.45 -1.30
C THR A 207 21.71 -14.08 -1.40
N VAL A 208 21.37 -13.19 -0.47
CA VAL A 208 21.92 -11.83 -0.43
C VAL A 208 23.00 -11.77 0.64
N LYS A 209 24.17 -11.27 0.27
CA LYS A 209 25.32 -11.07 1.16
C LYS A 209 25.93 -9.70 0.93
N SER A 210 26.56 -9.14 1.95
CA SER A 210 27.41 -7.97 1.77
C SER A 210 28.70 -8.39 1.06
N GLY A 211 29.08 -7.68 -0.01
CA GLY A 211 30.20 -8.04 -0.87
C GLY A 211 31.01 -6.82 -1.33
N HIS A 212 32.30 -7.04 -1.56
CA HIS A 212 33.20 -6.03 -2.14
C HIS A 212 33.31 -6.29 -3.64
N ALA A 213 32.90 -5.33 -4.48
CA ALA A 213 32.94 -5.48 -5.93
C ALA A 213 34.37 -5.40 -6.49
N ALA A 214 35.20 -4.49 -5.95
CA ALA A 214 36.62 -4.35 -6.20
C ALA A 214 37.25 -3.43 -5.14
N ALA A 215 38.58 -3.43 -5.01
CA ALA A 215 39.29 -2.49 -4.15
C ALA A 215 38.94 -1.04 -4.53
N GLY A 216 38.45 -0.26 -3.55
CA GLY A 216 38.04 1.15 -3.75
C GLY A 216 36.58 1.37 -4.16
N ILE A 217 35.81 0.31 -4.46
CA ILE A 217 34.36 0.44 -4.66
C ILE A 217 33.67 0.25 -3.30
N PRO A 218 32.75 1.16 -2.89
CA PRO A 218 31.99 0.99 -1.66
C PRO A 218 31.27 -0.37 -1.64
N GLU A 219 31.14 -0.93 -0.43
CA GLU A 219 30.48 -2.22 -0.20
C GLU A 219 29.08 -2.22 -0.86
N GLN A 220 28.84 -3.23 -1.69
CA GLN A 220 27.60 -3.44 -2.42
C GLN A 220 26.95 -4.72 -1.94
N LEU A 221 25.63 -4.79 -2.05
CA LEU A 221 24.94 -6.04 -1.83
C LEU A 221 25.15 -6.97 -3.03
N LEU A 222 25.55 -8.20 -2.75
CA LEU A 222 25.81 -9.25 -3.72
C LEU A 222 24.72 -10.30 -3.62
N ILE A 223 24.02 -10.54 -4.73
CA ILE A 223 23.09 -11.64 -4.84
C ILE A 223 23.73 -12.77 -5.59
N THR A 224 23.77 -13.94 -4.95
CA THR A 224 24.09 -15.19 -5.64
C THR A 224 22.79 -15.89 -6.01
N LEU A 225 22.48 -15.92 -7.30
CA LEU A 225 21.34 -16.66 -7.84
C LEU A 225 21.77 -18.08 -8.20
N ARG A 226 20.96 -19.06 -7.78
CA ARG A 226 21.12 -20.48 -8.10
C ARG A 226 19.81 -20.99 -8.69
N ASP A 227 19.91 -21.58 -9.86
CA ASP A 227 18.82 -22.34 -10.47
C ASP A 227 18.93 -23.79 -9.98
N LEU A 228 17.94 -24.20 -9.18
CA LEU A 228 17.82 -25.54 -8.63
C LEU A 228 16.61 -26.26 -9.23
N THR A 229 16.20 -25.93 -10.46
CA THR A 229 15.17 -26.67 -11.19
C THR A 229 15.60 -28.15 -11.29
N PRO A 230 14.74 -29.12 -10.95
CA PRO A 230 15.07 -30.52 -11.14
C PRO A 230 15.17 -30.80 -12.65
N VAL A 231 16.32 -31.31 -13.08
CA VAL A 231 16.58 -31.64 -14.50
C VAL A 231 16.97 -33.11 -14.60
N SER A 232 16.44 -33.81 -15.60
CA SER A 232 16.86 -35.18 -15.92
C SER A 232 18.22 -35.21 -16.62
N LEU A 233 18.92 -36.34 -16.56
CA LEU A 233 20.17 -36.49 -17.31
C LEU A 233 19.93 -36.39 -18.83
N THR A 234 18.79 -36.93 -19.29
CA THR A 234 18.37 -36.90 -20.69
C THR A 234 18.09 -35.50 -21.19
N GLU A 235 17.39 -34.67 -20.42
CA GLU A 235 17.15 -33.27 -20.79
C GLU A 235 18.46 -32.51 -20.89
N LEU A 236 19.36 -32.67 -19.91
CA LEU A 236 20.64 -31.94 -19.90
C LEU A 236 21.52 -32.33 -21.10
N ALA A 237 21.45 -33.58 -21.55
CA ALA A 237 22.13 -34.04 -22.76
C ALA A 237 21.53 -33.40 -24.02
N GLY A 238 20.20 -33.45 -24.19
CA GLY A 238 19.50 -32.88 -25.34
C GLY A 238 19.66 -31.36 -25.45
N ASP A 239 19.69 -30.66 -24.32
CA ASP A 239 19.85 -29.21 -24.24
C ASP A 239 21.21 -28.72 -24.77
N GLN A 240 22.24 -29.57 -24.65
CA GLN A 240 23.56 -29.29 -25.21
C GLN A 240 23.62 -29.62 -26.71
N GLU A 241 22.91 -30.64 -27.18
CA GLU A 241 22.81 -30.95 -28.60
C GLU A 241 22.08 -29.85 -29.36
N GLN A 242 20.97 -29.35 -28.82
CA GLN A 242 20.26 -28.20 -29.38
C GLN A 242 21.15 -26.96 -29.44
N LYS A 243 22.01 -26.74 -28.43
CA LYS A 243 23.00 -25.63 -28.45
C LYS A 243 24.06 -25.83 -29.52
N LYS A 244 24.55 -27.06 -29.75
CA LYS A 244 25.48 -27.37 -30.84
C LYS A 244 24.83 -27.17 -32.21
N GLN A 245 23.59 -27.63 -32.39
CA GLN A 245 22.82 -27.42 -33.62
C GLN A 245 22.57 -25.93 -33.89
N LYS A 246 22.17 -25.16 -32.87
CA LYS A 246 22.03 -23.70 -32.97
C LYS A 246 23.35 -23.00 -33.28
N LYS A 247 24.49 -23.49 -32.77
CA LYS A 247 25.82 -22.94 -33.11
C LYS A 247 26.16 -23.22 -34.57
N LYS A 248 25.98 -24.45 -35.04
CA LYS A 248 26.20 -24.84 -36.45
C LYS A 248 25.29 -24.08 -37.42
N GLN A 249 24.03 -23.81 -37.05
CA GLN A 249 23.11 -23.02 -37.88
C GLN A 249 23.40 -21.51 -37.87
N LYS A 250 24.18 -21.02 -36.89
CA LYS A 250 24.50 -19.59 -36.75
C LYS A 250 25.87 -19.23 -37.33
N GLU A 251 26.66 -20.23 -37.72
CA GLU A 251 27.83 -20.02 -38.58
C GLU A 251 27.31 -19.63 -39.97
N PRO A 252 27.61 -18.41 -40.45
CA PRO A 252 27.03 -17.87 -41.67
C PRO A 252 27.45 -18.71 -42.87
N LEU A 253 26.49 -19.02 -43.74
CA LEU A 253 26.62 -19.74 -45.01
C LEU A 253 27.45 -18.96 -46.07
N GLY A 254 28.41 -18.14 -45.63
CA GLY A 254 29.04 -17.08 -46.41
C GLY A 254 30.52 -17.27 -46.75
N SER A 255 31.16 -18.39 -46.37
CA SER A 255 32.60 -18.60 -46.60
C SER A 255 32.95 -19.95 -47.25
N GLN A 256 32.05 -20.51 -48.07
CA GLN A 256 32.30 -21.75 -48.83
C GLN A 256 31.90 -21.62 -50.31
N ILE A 257 32.26 -20.51 -50.93
CA ILE A 257 32.37 -20.43 -52.39
C ILE A 257 33.87 -20.26 -52.67
N GLU A 258 34.42 -21.09 -53.54
CA GLU A 258 35.84 -21.24 -53.90
C GLU A 258 36.66 -22.25 -53.08
N GLN A 259 36.34 -23.53 -53.26
CA GLN A 259 37.30 -24.48 -53.83
C GLN A 259 36.55 -25.74 -54.27
N GLY A 260 36.54 -25.97 -55.58
CA GLY A 260 35.99 -27.19 -56.17
C GLY A 260 36.91 -28.35 -55.86
N GLU A 261 36.57 -29.13 -54.85
CA GLU A 261 37.17 -30.44 -54.61
C GLU A 261 36.08 -31.52 -54.62
N LEU A 262 36.43 -32.60 -55.31
CA LEU A 262 35.59 -33.69 -55.74
C LEU A 262 34.85 -34.35 -54.55
N LEU A 263 33.57 -34.61 -54.77
CA LEU A 263 32.70 -35.45 -53.95
C LEU A 263 33.30 -36.86 -53.79
N GLU A 264 33.92 -37.15 -52.64
CA GLU A 264 34.02 -38.51 -52.12
C GLU A 264 32.83 -38.79 -51.19
N GLU A 265 31.88 -39.57 -51.70
CA GLU A 265 30.75 -40.12 -50.96
C GLU A 265 31.28 -41.06 -49.86
N SER A 266 31.40 -40.55 -48.64
CA SER A 266 31.71 -41.39 -47.48
C SER A 266 30.54 -42.34 -47.17
N PRO A 267 30.79 -43.64 -47.00
CA PRO A 267 29.75 -44.67 -46.90
C PRO A 267 28.95 -44.53 -45.61
N LEU A 268 27.61 -44.55 -45.76
CA LEU A 268 26.61 -44.66 -44.71
C LEU A 268 26.86 -45.92 -43.86
N THR A 269 27.57 -45.80 -42.76
CA THR A 269 27.59 -46.81 -41.70
C THR A 269 26.30 -46.70 -40.89
N GLN A 270 25.46 -47.73 -41.00
CA GLN A 270 24.07 -47.75 -40.55
C GLN A 270 23.87 -48.03 -39.05
N ASP A 271 24.94 -48.20 -38.26
CA ASP A 271 24.88 -48.45 -36.80
C ASP A 271 25.25 -47.21 -36.00
N GLY A 272 24.54 -46.10 -36.25
CA GLY A 272 24.76 -44.78 -35.64
C GLY A 272 24.21 -44.65 -34.22
N SER A 273 24.48 -45.59 -33.31
CA SER A 273 24.28 -45.34 -31.88
C SER A 273 25.25 -44.22 -31.49
N PRO A 274 24.77 -43.04 -31.06
CA PRO A 274 25.68 -41.96 -30.69
C PRO A 274 26.57 -42.44 -29.56
N SER A 275 27.87 -42.57 -29.84
CA SER A 275 28.89 -42.85 -28.82
C SER A 275 28.76 -41.79 -27.72
N ILE A 276 28.12 -42.18 -26.61
CA ILE A 276 27.95 -41.31 -25.45
C ILE A 276 29.33 -41.15 -24.83
N ASP A 277 29.92 -39.97 -24.99
CA ASP A 277 31.16 -39.59 -24.33
C ASP A 277 31.01 -39.74 -22.81
N LEU A 278 31.57 -40.83 -22.26
CA LEU A 278 31.49 -41.21 -20.85
C LEU A 278 32.00 -40.11 -19.91
N ARG A 279 33.01 -39.33 -20.34
CA ARG A 279 33.53 -38.21 -19.54
C ARG A 279 32.49 -37.10 -19.40
N ARG A 280 31.78 -36.81 -20.49
CA ARG A 280 30.70 -35.82 -20.51
C ARG A 280 29.52 -36.28 -19.65
N TYR A 281 29.17 -37.56 -19.72
CA TYR A 281 28.13 -38.15 -18.89
C TYR A 281 28.47 -38.06 -17.39
N ALA A 282 29.70 -38.40 -16.99
CA ALA A 282 30.13 -38.29 -15.59
C ALA A 282 30.06 -36.84 -15.08
N GLY A 283 30.49 -35.85 -15.87
CA GLY A 283 30.40 -34.43 -15.52
C GLY A 283 28.97 -33.90 -15.40
N GLN A 284 28.07 -34.36 -16.28
CA GLN A 284 26.64 -34.05 -16.22
C GLN A 284 25.98 -34.69 -14.99
N SER A 285 26.27 -35.97 -14.73
CA SER A 285 25.77 -36.70 -13.56
C SER A 285 26.16 -36.01 -12.25
N GLN A 286 27.43 -35.59 -12.11
CA GLN A 286 27.87 -34.85 -10.92
C GLN A 286 27.13 -33.52 -10.76
N ARG A 287 26.87 -32.80 -11.86
CA ARG A 287 26.13 -31.53 -11.82
C ARG A 287 24.68 -31.74 -11.38
N VAL A 288 24.01 -32.76 -11.92
CA VAL A 288 22.63 -33.10 -11.56
C VAL A 288 22.55 -33.54 -10.10
N ARG A 289 23.43 -34.43 -9.64
CA ARG A 289 23.54 -34.83 -8.22
C ARG A 289 23.75 -33.63 -7.29
N THR A 290 24.56 -32.66 -7.72
CA THR A 290 24.77 -31.42 -6.94
C THR A 290 23.47 -30.63 -6.78
N VAL A 291 22.65 -30.54 -7.83
CA VAL A 291 21.35 -29.86 -7.77
C VAL A 291 20.40 -30.58 -6.80
N TYR A 292 20.19 -31.88 -6.95
CA TYR A 292 19.33 -32.66 -6.04
C TYR A 292 19.82 -32.62 -4.59
N SER A 293 21.13 -32.78 -4.36
CA SER A 293 21.72 -32.67 -3.02
C SER A 293 21.48 -31.29 -2.40
N GLN A 294 21.59 -30.22 -3.18
CA GLN A 294 21.29 -28.85 -2.72
C GLN A 294 19.80 -28.63 -2.45
N ARG A 295 18.90 -29.19 -3.26
CA ARG A 295 17.45 -29.11 -3.02
C ARG A 295 17.06 -29.81 -1.73
N ILE A 296 17.59 -31.01 -1.49
CA ILE A 296 17.36 -31.77 -0.26
C ILE A 296 17.92 -31.01 0.95
N SER A 297 19.17 -30.52 0.87
CA SER A 297 19.77 -29.77 2.00
C SER A 297 19.05 -28.47 2.30
N GLN A 298 18.45 -27.83 1.28
CA GLN A 298 17.63 -26.63 1.41
C GLN A 298 16.15 -26.92 1.66
N SER A 299 15.79 -28.17 1.99
CA SER A 299 14.41 -28.61 2.25
C SER A 299 13.40 -28.24 1.15
N MET A 300 13.86 -28.15 -0.11
CA MET A 300 13.02 -27.97 -1.29
C MET A 300 12.46 -29.31 -1.81
N ALA A 301 13.04 -30.42 -1.36
CA ALA A 301 12.60 -31.76 -1.68
C ALA A 301 12.94 -32.75 -0.56
N ILE A 302 12.21 -33.86 -0.51
CA ILE A 302 12.52 -35.01 0.33
C ILE A 302 13.26 -36.04 -0.53
N LYS A 303 14.33 -36.62 0.03
CA LYS A 303 15.08 -37.69 -0.62
C LYS A 303 14.17 -38.91 -0.85
N GLY A 304 14.02 -39.33 -2.11
CA GLY A 304 13.36 -40.60 -2.47
C GLY A 304 14.33 -41.79 -2.40
N ASP A 305 13.96 -42.90 -3.05
CA ASP A 305 14.67 -44.18 -2.94
C ASP A 305 15.50 -44.49 -4.21
N PRO A 306 16.52 -43.64 -4.46
CA PRO A 306 17.88 -44.16 -4.50
C PRO A 306 18.89 -43.32 -3.68
N GLU A 307 20.03 -43.91 -3.33
CA GLU A 307 21.09 -43.20 -2.60
C GLU A 307 21.59 -41.93 -3.32
N LEU A 308 21.55 -41.95 -4.67
CA LEU A 308 22.08 -40.92 -5.56
C LEU A 308 20.99 -40.42 -6.53
N PRO A 309 20.27 -39.34 -6.19
CA PRO A 309 19.22 -38.79 -7.04
C PRO A 309 19.81 -38.16 -8.32
N THR A 310 19.43 -38.72 -9.47
CA THR A 310 19.80 -38.21 -10.81
C THR A 310 18.61 -37.82 -11.68
N GLU A 311 17.38 -38.03 -11.23
CA GLU A 311 16.16 -37.89 -12.04
C GLU A 311 15.05 -37.28 -11.21
N PRO A 312 14.09 -36.55 -11.80
CA PRO A 312 13.07 -35.82 -11.04
C PRO A 312 12.24 -36.72 -10.11
N TYR A 313 11.95 -37.96 -10.53
CA TYR A 313 11.19 -38.93 -9.74
C TYR A 313 12.00 -39.55 -8.57
N HIS A 314 13.30 -39.27 -8.46
CA HIS A 314 14.13 -39.69 -7.33
C HIS A 314 13.96 -38.78 -6.09
N GLU A 315 13.19 -37.70 -6.19
CA GLU A 315 12.84 -36.84 -5.06
C GLU A 315 11.34 -36.56 -5.03
N ILE A 316 10.83 -36.21 -3.85
CA ILE A 316 9.48 -35.66 -3.70
C ILE A 316 9.63 -34.15 -3.55
N SER A 317 9.24 -33.39 -4.56
CA SER A 317 9.34 -31.93 -4.49
C SER A 317 8.36 -31.36 -3.48
N LEU A 318 8.86 -30.47 -2.63
CA LEU A 318 8.10 -29.75 -1.61
C LEU A 318 7.76 -28.32 -2.06
N VAL A 319 8.11 -27.98 -3.30
CA VAL A 319 8.10 -26.63 -3.83
C VAL A 319 7.47 -26.65 -5.22
N GLN A 320 6.59 -25.69 -5.50
CA GLN A 320 6.01 -25.47 -6.83
C GLN A 320 6.65 -24.26 -7.52
N ASP A 321 6.50 -24.16 -8.84
CA ASP A 321 7.12 -23.11 -9.67
C ASP A 321 6.57 -21.70 -9.39
N ASP A 322 5.32 -21.62 -8.96
CA ASP A 322 4.59 -20.39 -8.65
C ASP A 322 4.75 -19.94 -7.18
N GLU A 323 5.53 -20.66 -6.39
CA GLU A 323 5.76 -20.26 -5.01
C GLU A 323 6.88 -19.24 -4.85
N VAL A 324 6.67 -18.27 -3.97
CA VAL A 324 7.68 -17.34 -3.47
C VAL A 324 7.84 -17.52 -1.97
N ALA A 325 9.08 -17.62 -1.50
CA ALA A 325 9.40 -17.61 -0.09
C ALA A 325 10.56 -16.65 0.20
N ILE A 326 10.47 -15.87 1.27
CA ILE A 326 11.55 -14.97 1.74
C ILE A 326 11.86 -15.36 3.18
N SER A 327 13.14 -15.48 3.52
CA SER A 327 13.60 -15.83 4.85
C SER A 327 14.68 -14.84 5.30
N VAL A 328 14.44 -14.18 6.43
CA VAL A 328 15.33 -13.22 7.07
C VAL A 328 15.67 -13.73 8.46
N LEU A 329 16.94 -13.93 8.75
CA LEU A 329 17.39 -14.56 9.97
C LEU A 329 18.44 -13.69 10.67
N GLY A 330 18.30 -13.53 11.99
CA GLY A 330 19.26 -12.77 12.80
C GLY A 330 18.90 -11.30 13.00
N LEU A 331 17.61 -10.97 13.04
CA LEU A 331 17.14 -9.64 13.39
C LEU A 331 17.23 -9.39 14.91
N PRO A 332 17.24 -8.13 15.38
CA PRO A 332 17.32 -7.81 16.80
C PRO A 332 16.24 -8.50 17.65
N GLY A 333 16.64 -9.03 18.80
CA GLY A 333 15.73 -9.73 19.71
C GLY A 333 14.65 -8.84 20.37
N THR A 334 14.89 -7.53 20.40
CA THR A 334 14.00 -6.50 20.95
C THR A 334 12.76 -6.25 20.10
N LEU A 335 12.74 -6.75 18.86
CA LEU A 335 11.59 -6.60 17.97
C LEU A 335 10.39 -7.38 18.53
N THR A 336 9.25 -6.68 18.63
CA THR A 336 7.95 -7.27 18.98
C THR A 336 7.07 -7.34 17.73
N PRO A 337 6.10 -8.28 17.69
CA PRO A 337 5.12 -8.34 16.61
C PRO A 337 4.44 -6.99 16.35
N GLU A 338 4.01 -6.28 17.41
CA GLU A 338 3.33 -4.99 17.30
C GLU A 338 4.16 -3.96 16.55
N TYR A 339 5.46 -3.88 16.84
CA TYR A 339 6.36 -2.99 16.13
C TYR A 339 6.55 -3.47 14.69
N VAL A 340 6.91 -4.74 14.48
CA VAL A 340 7.23 -5.31 13.17
C VAL A 340 6.09 -5.15 12.16
N PHE A 341 4.83 -5.35 12.58
CA PHE A 341 3.68 -5.17 11.69
C PHE A 341 2.93 -3.84 11.88
N SER A 342 3.50 -2.86 12.60
CA SER A 342 2.85 -1.56 12.84
C SER A 342 2.55 -0.77 11.56
N GLY A 343 3.34 -0.97 10.50
CA GLY A 343 3.12 -0.36 9.19
C GLY A 343 2.06 -1.04 8.34
N VAL A 344 1.54 -2.21 8.75
CA VAL A 344 0.61 -2.98 7.93
C VAL A 344 -0.80 -2.86 8.47
N TYR A 345 -1.61 -2.13 7.73
CA TYR A 345 -2.99 -1.88 8.10
C TYR A 345 -3.81 -3.17 8.21
N GLY A 346 -4.65 -3.26 9.24
CA GLY A 346 -5.55 -4.39 9.50
C GLY A 346 -4.91 -5.58 10.23
N ILE A 347 -3.57 -5.63 10.37
CA ILE A 347 -2.92 -6.72 11.10
C ILE A 347 -3.16 -6.60 12.59
N PHE A 348 -2.89 -5.48 13.23
CA PHE A 348 -3.26 -5.32 14.64
C PHE A 348 -4.60 -4.61 14.72
N PRO A 349 -5.62 -5.20 15.37
CA PRO A 349 -6.83 -4.46 15.67
C PRO A 349 -6.42 -3.42 16.71
N TYR A 350 -6.50 -2.14 16.36
CA TYR A 350 -6.23 -1.11 17.35
C TYR A 350 -7.26 -1.28 18.49
N PRO A 351 -6.82 -1.34 19.77
CA PRO A 351 -7.72 -1.60 20.89
C PRO A 351 -8.89 -0.61 20.95
N ARG A 352 -8.66 0.59 20.43
CA ARG A 352 -9.67 1.61 20.21
C ARG A 352 -9.58 2.09 18.76
N SER A 353 -10.56 1.67 17.97
CA SER A 353 -10.77 2.17 16.62
C SER A 353 -12.23 2.53 16.42
N TRP A 354 -12.46 3.55 15.60
CA TRP A 354 -13.77 4.07 15.29
C TRP A 354 -13.85 4.31 13.79
N THR A 355 -14.62 3.50 13.09
CA THR A 355 -14.85 3.63 11.66
C THR A 355 -16.09 4.46 11.41
N ILE A 356 -15.94 5.58 10.69
CA ILE A 356 -17.08 6.37 10.25
C ILE A 356 -17.60 5.75 8.94
N PRO A 357 -18.86 5.29 8.89
CA PRO A 357 -19.40 4.65 7.69
C PRO A 357 -19.39 5.64 6.52
N SER A 358 -19.00 5.16 5.36
CA SER A 358 -18.97 5.95 4.12
C SER A 358 -20.39 6.42 3.77
N ARG A 359 -20.54 7.67 3.31
CA ARG A 359 -21.84 8.28 2.98
C ARG A 359 -22.43 7.76 1.66
N GLY A 360 -21.72 6.88 0.96
CA GLY A 360 -22.17 6.28 -0.29
C GLY A 360 -21.05 5.55 -1.04
N PRO A 361 -21.40 4.80 -2.10
CA PRO A 361 -20.42 4.14 -2.95
C PRO A 361 -19.45 5.18 -3.55
N GLY A 362 -18.15 4.96 -3.39
CA GLY A 362 -17.10 5.85 -3.88
C GLY A 362 -16.68 6.97 -2.92
N THR A 363 -17.31 7.11 -1.75
CA THR A 363 -16.78 7.99 -0.69
C THR A 363 -15.72 7.24 0.13
N PRO A 364 -14.59 7.89 0.45
CA PRO A 364 -13.52 7.24 1.20
C PRO A 364 -14.01 6.86 2.60
N SER A 365 -13.51 5.73 3.09
CA SER A 365 -13.73 5.32 4.48
C SER A 365 -12.63 5.94 5.35
N ILE A 366 -13.03 6.49 6.50
CA ILE A 366 -12.12 7.09 7.48
C ILE A 366 -12.26 6.34 8.78
N THR A 367 -11.15 5.76 9.25
CA THR A 367 -11.08 5.08 10.53
C THR A 367 -10.11 5.81 11.44
N PHE A 368 -10.62 6.27 12.58
CA PHE A 368 -9.79 6.82 13.64
C PHE A 368 -9.31 5.68 14.53
N TYR A 369 -8.08 5.78 15.01
CA TYR A 369 -7.57 4.83 15.98
C TYR A 369 -6.64 5.49 17.00
N LYS A 370 -6.60 4.93 18.20
CA LYS A 370 -5.73 5.39 19.28
C LYS A 370 -4.69 4.30 19.60
N PRO A 371 -3.38 4.59 19.46
CA PRO A 371 -2.33 3.63 19.82
C PRO A 371 -2.31 3.37 21.34
N GLU A 372 -1.80 2.21 21.79
CA GLU A 372 -1.78 1.80 23.21
C GLU A 372 -0.90 2.66 24.12
N LYS A 373 0.15 3.28 23.56
CA LYS A 373 1.03 4.22 24.26
C LYS A 373 0.87 5.63 23.70
N PRO A 374 -0.31 6.24 23.79
CA PRO A 374 -0.54 7.54 23.18
C PRO A 374 0.10 8.62 24.05
N HIS A 375 0.66 9.65 23.42
CA HIS A 375 0.68 10.94 24.07
C HIS A 375 -0.78 11.45 24.08
N PRO A 376 -1.22 12.16 25.13
CA PRO A 376 -2.57 12.73 25.15
C PRO A 376 -2.74 13.62 23.91
N GLY A 377 -3.72 13.29 23.07
CA GLY A 377 -4.01 13.99 21.82
C GLY A 377 -3.73 13.21 20.53
N ASP A 378 -2.93 12.14 20.53
CA ASP A 378 -2.50 11.51 19.25
C ASP A 378 -3.54 10.53 18.66
N ALA A 379 -4.71 11.02 18.25
CA ALA A 379 -5.63 10.24 17.43
C ALA A 379 -5.05 10.10 16.01
N SER A 380 -4.77 8.88 15.60
CA SER A 380 -4.27 8.61 14.24
C SER A 380 -5.44 8.36 13.29
N ILE A 381 -5.27 8.78 12.04
CA ILE A 381 -6.28 8.65 11.00
C ILE A 381 -5.79 7.64 9.97
N ASN A 382 -6.58 6.60 9.76
CA ASN A 382 -6.47 5.81 8.54
C ASN A 382 -7.47 6.32 7.50
N TYR A 383 -6.94 6.92 6.44
CA TYR A 383 -7.72 7.41 5.31
C TYR A 383 -7.64 6.43 4.15
N ILE A 384 -8.79 5.94 3.71
CA ILE A 384 -8.90 5.03 2.57
C ILE A 384 -9.49 5.78 1.39
N GLY A 385 -8.63 6.48 0.66
CA GLY A 385 -8.97 7.21 -0.56
C GLY A 385 -7.72 7.63 -1.34
N ASP A 386 -7.93 8.26 -2.49
CA ASP A 386 -6.83 8.65 -3.37
C ASP A 386 -6.07 9.87 -2.82
N LEU A 387 -4.82 9.65 -2.40
CA LEU A 387 -3.87 10.71 -2.10
C LEU A 387 -2.73 10.69 -3.10
N SER A 388 -2.22 11.89 -3.43
CA SER A 388 -0.97 11.98 -4.17
C SER A 388 0.18 11.81 -3.19
N LEU A 389 1.04 10.83 -3.42
CA LEU A 389 2.26 10.63 -2.63
C LEU A 389 3.47 11.25 -3.35
N SER A 390 4.50 11.59 -2.58
CA SER A 390 5.81 11.93 -3.11
C SER A 390 6.38 10.76 -3.92
N HIS A 391 7.37 11.03 -4.79
CA HIS A 391 7.98 10.01 -5.64
C HIS A 391 8.61 8.86 -4.85
N ASP A 392 9.03 9.11 -3.61
CA ASP A 392 9.61 8.11 -2.70
C ASP A 392 8.57 7.48 -1.76
N ARG A 393 7.28 7.84 -1.89
CA ARG A 393 6.15 7.41 -1.05
C ARG A 393 6.29 7.72 0.44
N SER A 394 7.28 8.53 0.81
CA SER A 394 7.54 8.88 2.21
C SER A 394 6.57 9.95 2.74
N ALA A 395 5.95 10.73 1.85
CA ALA A 395 5.10 11.85 2.23
C ALA A 395 3.88 11.99 1.32
N VAL A 396 2.79 12.51 1.89
CA VAL A 396 1.62 12.95 1.11
C VAL A 396 1.90 14.34 0.53
N ILE A 397 1.62 14.53 -0.76
CA ILE A 397 1.69 15.85 -1.40
C ILE A 397 0.50 16.68 -0.92
N LEU A 398 0.77 17.63 -0.03
CA LEU A 398 -0.24 18.48 0.60
C LEU A 398 -0.79 19.55 -0.36
N SER A 399 -0.08 19.85 -1.45
CA SER A 399 -0.49 20.82 -2.47
C SER A 399 -1.18 20.11 -3.63
N GLY A 400 -2.49 19.90 -3.55
CA GLY A 400 -3.24 19.32 -4.67
C GLY A 400 -4.74 19.17 -4.42
N PRO A 401 -5.53 18.96 -5.50
CA PRO A 401 -6.98 18.77 -5.39
C PRO A 401 -7.36 17.53 -4.58
N ARG A 402 -6.59 16.44 -4.69
CA ARG A 402 -6.79 15.21 -3.92
C ARG A 402 -6.63 15.42 -2.41
N PHE A 403 -5.62 16.18 -2.00
CA PHE A 403 -5.44 16.53 -0.59
C PHE A 403 -6.55 17.47 -0.09
N HIS A 404 -7.02 18.39 -0.93
CA HIS A 404 -8.18 19.22 -0.60
C HIS A 404 -9.45 18.38 -0.41
N GLU A 405 -9.70 17.42 -1.30
CA GLU A 405 -10.82 16.47 -1.18
C GLU A 405 -10.71 15.64 0.10
N TYR A 406 -9.51 15.14 0.43
CA TYR A 406 -9.22 14.51 1.72
C TYR A 406 -9.63 15.40 2.90
N LYS A 407 -9.25 16.68 2.90
CA LYS A 407 -9.64 17.64 3.95
C LYS A 407 -11.17 17.74 4.08
N CYS A 408 -11.89 17.80 2.96
CA CYS A 408 -13.36 17.83 2.98
C CYS A 408 -13.97 16.57 3.59
N HIS A 409 -13.49 15.38 3.19
CA HIS A 409 -13.97 14.10 3.73
C HIS A 409 -13.61 13.93 5.21
N LEU A 410 -12.40 14.32 5.60
CA LEU A 410 -11.97 14.31 7.00
C LEU A 410 -12.84 15.22 7.86
N SER A 411 -13.07 16.46 7.41
CA SER A 411 -13.95 17.42 8.11
C SER A 411 -15.35 16.84 8.34
N ALA A 412 -15.93 16.22 7.31
CA ALA A 412 -17.24 15.59 7.40
C ALA A 412 -17.25 14.34 8.30
N ALA A 413 -16.18 13.54 8.31
CA ALA A 413 -16.07 12.35 9.15
C ALA A 413 -15.86 12.72 10.63
N VAL A 414 -15.05 13.73 10.91
CA VAL A 414 -14.81 14.25 12.27
C VAL A 414 -16.10 14.83 12.86
N ASP A 415 -16.86 15.62 12.08
CA ASP A 415 -18.18 16.14 12.51
C ASP A 415 -19.16 15.00 12.84
N VAL A 416 -19.24 13.96 12.00
CA VAL A 416 -20.06 12.78 12.29
C VAL A 416 -19.56 12.04 13.53
N GLY A 417 -18.25 11.87 13.67
CA GLY A 417 -17.63 11.22 14.83
C GLY A 417 -17.96 11.93 16.13
N ILE A 418 -17.82 13.26 16.18
CA ILE A 418 -18.17 14.07 17.36
C ILE A 418 -19.65 13.95 17.70
N ARG A 419 -20.54 13.96 16.70
CA ARG A 419 -22.00 13.89 16.93
C ARG A 419 -22.51 12.52 17.36
N THR A 420 -21.88 11.44 16.88
CA THR A 420 -22.45 10.08 16.98
C THR A 420 -21.69 9.14 17.89
N MET A 421 -20.43 9.46 18.23
CA MET A 421 -19.54 8.56 18.98
C MET A 421 -18.88 9.32 20.15
N PRO A 422 -19.49 9.32 21.37
CA PRO A 422 -19.00 10.10 22.50
C PRO A 422 -17.53 9.85 22.86
N ASP A 423 -17.11 8.58 22.87
CA ASP A 423 -15.73 8.21 23.21
C ASP A 423 -14.73 8.77 22.19
N LEU A 424 -15.05 8.70 20.90
CA LEU A 424 -14.24 9.29 19.83
C LEU A 424 -14.26 10.82 19.92
N ALA A 425 -15.41 11.41 20.24
CA ALA A 425 -15.60 12.85 20.32
C ALA A 425 -14.63 13.50 21.32
N VAL A 426 -14.46 12.89 22.50
CA VAL A 426 -13.51 13.37 23.52
C VAL A 426 -12.06 13.26 23.04
N GLU A 427 -11.71 12.16 22.38
CA GLU A 427 -10.35 11.97 21.83
C GLU A 427 -10.04 12.96 20.70
N LEU A 428 -10.99 13.22 19.81
CA LEU A 428 -10.87 14.25 18.77
C LEU A 428 -10.76 15.66 19.36
N ALA A 429 -11.54 15.97 20.40
CA ALA A 429 -11.46 17.25 21.09
C ALA A 429 -10.10 17.42 21.80
N LEU A 430 -9.55 16.36 22.38
CA LEU A 430 -8.20 16.36 22.95
C LEU A 430 -7.12 16.62 21.89
N ASP A 431 -7.19 15.97 20.73
CA ASP A 431 -6.27 16.22 19.61
C ASP A 431 -6.32 17.68 19.16
N ILE A 432 -7.53 18.21 18.95
CA ILE A 432 -7.74 19.61 18.55
C ILE A 432 -7.20 20.60 19.61
N LEU A 433 -7.41 20.33 20.90
CA LEU A 433 -6.96 21.20 21.99
C LEU A 433 -5.44 21.13 22.22
N THR A 434 -4.79 20.01 21.88
CA THR A 434 -3.35 19.80 22.06
C THR A 434 -2.53 20.08 20.80
N GLU A 435 -3.19 20.41 19.69
CA GLU A 435 -2.59 20.68 18.39
C GLU A 435 -1.44 21.70 18.49
N ARG A 436 -0.21 21.24 18.20
CA ARG A 436 0.99 22.10 18.18
C ARG A 436 1.25 22.60 16.77
N GLY A 437 1.03 23.89 16.55
CA GLY A 437 1.52 24.60 15.38
C GLY A 437 0.47 24.92 14.32
N ALA A 438 0.95 25.32 13.14
CA ALA A 438 0.16 25.86 12.04
C ALA A 438 0.19 24.97 10.78
N HIS A 439 0.16 23.64 10.98
CA HIS A 439 0.18 22.71 9.86
C HIS A 439 -1.18 22.69 9.15
N ASP A 440 -1.20 23.05 7.86
CA ASP A 440 -2.40 22.95 7.02
C ASP A 440 -2.72 21.46 6.79
N GLY A 441 -3.71 20.94 7.50
CA GLY A 441 -4.10 19.53 7.44
C GLY A 441 -4.43 18.89 8.79
N SER A 442 -4.19 19.58 9.91
CA SER A 442 -4.62 19.13 11.24
C SER A 442 -6.15 19.12 11.39
N ILE A 443 -6.65 18.27 12.28
CA ILE A 443 -8.10 18.10 12.50
C ILE A 443 -8.73 19.45 12.90
N GLY A 444 -8.12 20.21 13.80
CA GLY A 444 -8.66 21.47 14.31
C GLY A 444 -8.81 22.55 13.24
N ARG A 445 -7.98 22.50 12.19
CA ARG A 445 -8.01 23.48 11.08
C ARG A 445 -8.85 23.03 9.90
N VAL A 446 -8.96 21.71 9.70
CA VAL A 446 -9.77 21.11 8.64
C VAL A 446 -11.25 21.08 9.01
N LEU A 447 -11.56 20.95 10.30
CA LEU A 447 -12.93 20.84 10.79
C LEU A 447 -13.71 22.15 10.55
N ALA A 448 -14.78 22.03 9.78
CA ALA A 448 -15.66 23.13 9.42
C ALA A 448 -17.11 22.65 9.59
N PRO A 449 -17.65 22.65 10.82
CA PRO A 449 -18.98 22.12 11.09
C PRO A 449 -20.00 22.83 10.18
N PRO A 450 -20.82 22.09 9.42
CA PRO A 450 -21.69 22.66 8.40
C PRO A 450 -22.90 23.38 9.01
N SER A 451 -23.23 23.11 10.27
CA SER A 451 -24.39 23.62 10.99
C SER A 451 -24.16 23.58 12.49
N THR A 452 -25.03 24.26 13.24
CA THR A 452 -25.10 24.21 14.71
C THR A 452 -25.86 22.99 15.25
N GLU A 453 -26.32 22.11 14.35
CA GLU A 453 -26.88 20.82 14.71
C GLU A 453 -25.77 19.99 15.36
N GLY A 454 -26.00 19.43 16.54
CA GLY A 454 -24.97 18.72 17.31
C GLY A 454 -24.12 19.60 18.25
N LYS A 455 -24.48 20.88 18.43
CA LYS A 455 -23.80 21.78 19.40
C LYS A 455 -23.60 21.17 20.80
N ASP A 456 -24.56 20.39 21.29
CA ASP A 456 -24.48 19.78 22.63
C ASP A 456 -23.43 18.66 22.70
N ALA A 457 -23.24 17.93 21.60
CA ALA A 457 -22.21 16.90 21.48
C ALA A 457 -20.81 17.54 21.45
N TYR A 458 -20.65 18.62 20.68
CA TYR A 458 -19.43 19.42 20.69
C TYR A 458 -19.14 20.01 22.08
N HIS A 459 -20.14 20.63 22.72
CA HIS A 459 -19.98 21.19 24.06
C HIS A 459 -19.51 20.11 25.04
N THR A 460 -20.21 18.97 25.09
CA THR A 460 -19.86 17.86 25.98
C THR A 460 -18.44 17.34 25.72
N ALA A 461 -18.09 17.08 24.46
CA ALA A 461 -16.78 16.55 24.08
C ALA A 461 -15.63 17.48 24.48
N PHE A 462 -15.76 18.78 24.21
CA PHE A 462 -14.74 19.76 24.55
C PHE A 462 -14.66 20.06 26.05
N THR A 463 -15.78 20.06 26.78
CA THR A 463 -15.76 20.18 28.25
C THR A 463 -15.01 19.00 28.88
N GLU A 464 -15.32 17.76 28.47
CA GLU A 464 -14.62 16.58 28.98
C GLU A 464 -13.13 16.58 28.60
N ALA A 465 -12.79 16.95 27.36
CA ALA A 465 -11.41 17.07 26.92
C ALA A 465 -10.62 18.15 27.72
N LEU A 466 -11.24 19.29 28.03
CA LEU A 466 -10.62 20.33 28.86
C LEU A 466 -10.36 19.83 30.29
N ARG A 467 -11.29 19.07 30.87
CA ARG A 467 -11.11 18.43 32.19
C ARG A 467 -9.97 17.41 32.16
N HIS A 468 -9.85 16.64 31.09
CA HIS A 468 -8.74 15.70 30.90
C HIS A 468 -7.38 16.42 30.83
N LEU A 469 -7.31 17.58 30.17
CA LEU A 469 -6.07 18.37 30.09
C LEU A 469 -5.72 19.07 31.40
N THR A 470 -6.73 19.47 32.18
CA THR A 470 -6.53 20.15 33.46
C THR A 470 -7.34 19.47 34.57
N PRO A 471 -6.82 18.36 35.14
CA PRO A 471 -7.53 17.59 36.18
C PRO A 471 -7.81 18.36 37.47
N ALA A 472 -7.20 19.54 37.65
CA ALA A 472 -7.43 20.41 38.80
C ALA A 472 -8.74 21.24 38.69
N LEU A 473 -9.41 21.21 37.53
CA LEU A 473 -10.66 21.94 37.34
C LEU A 473 -11.79 21.29 38.16
N PRO A 474 -12.61 22.09 38.87
CA PRO A 474 -13.72 21.56 39.64
C PRO A 474 -14.81 20.98 38.72
N GLU A 475 -15.29 19.76 39.04
CA GLU A 475 -16.32 19.08 38.24
C GLU A 475 -17.62 19.88 38.13
N ASP A 476 -18.00 20.58 39.20
CA ASP A 476 -19.29 21.28 39.30
C ASP A 476 -19.34 22.65 38.61
N HIS A 477 -18.19 23.21 38.18
CA HIS A 477 -18.20 24.55 37.58
C HIS A 477 -18.29 24.48 36.06
N PRO A 478 -19.12 25.33 35.42
CA PRO A 478 -19.16 25.45 33.98
C PRO A 478 -17.82 25.98 33.45
N LEU A 479 -17.26 25.27 32.47
CA LEU A 479 -16.03 25.67 31.78
C LEU A 479 -16.36 26.51 30.56
N TYR A 480 -15.54 27.52 30.27
CA TYR A 480 -15.69 28.35 29.09
C TYR A 480 -14.36 28.54 28.34
N PRO A 481 -14.22 28.01 27.12
CA PRO A 481 -13.03 28.19 26.32
C PRO A 481 -12.94 29.63 25.78
N PHE A 482 -11.78 30.26 25.91
CA PHE A 482 -11.52 31.61 25.39
C PHE A 482 -10.14 31.70 24.73
N ALA A 483 -9.96 32.66 23.83
CA ALA A 483 -8.67 32.87 23.18
C ALA A 483 -7.80 33.71 24.12
N ALA A 484 -6.54 33.29 24.32
CA ALA A 484 -5.63 33.92 25.29
C ALA A 484 -5.36 35.42 25.03
N ASP A 485 -5.60 35.89 23.82
CA ASP A 485 -5.50 37.28 23.39
C ASP A 485 -6.80 38.08 23.51
N SER A 486 -7.89 37.47 23.99
CA SER A 486 -9.19 38.14 24.16
C SER A 486 -9.44 38.61 25.59
N ASP A 487 -10.03 39.79 25.74
CA ASP A 487 -10.45 40.37 27.03
C ASP A 487 -11.67 39.66 27.66
N ASP A 488 -12.05 38.50 27.14
CA ASP A 488 -13.26 37.77 27.53
C ASP A 488 -13.12 37.12 28.91
N GLU A 489 -11.90 36.90 29.41
CA GLU A 489 -11.63 36.24 30.70
C GLU A 489 -12.30 36.94 31.89
N ALA A 490 -12.27 38.28 31.91
CA ALA A 490 -12.90 39.06 32.96
C ALA A 490 -14.42 38.87 32.98
N LEU A 491 -15.06 38.81 31.81
CA LEU A 491 -16.49 38.59 31.68
C LEU A 491 -16.88 37.15 32.03
N ILE A 492 -16.08 36.16 31.62
CA ILE A 492 -16.28 34.74 31.97
C ILE A 492 -16.25 34.58 33.50
N THR A 493 -15.29 35.21 34.16
CA THR A 493 -15.17 35.20 35.63
C THR A 493 -16.38 35.85 36.29
N GLN A 494 -16.86 36.99 35.76
CA GLN A 494 -18.07 37.67 36.26
C GLN A 494 -19.35 36.82 36.14
N LEU A 495 -19.41 35.94 35.13
CA LEU A 495 -20.52 35.01 34.93
C LEU A 495 -20.43 33.76 35.84
N GLY A 496 -19.40 33.64 36.68
CA GLY A 496 -19.21 32.50 37.57
C GLY A 496 -18.74 31.23 36.87
N MET A 497 -18.13 31.36 35.69
CA MET A 497 -17.58 30.25 34.91
C MET A 497 -16.05 30.21 35.04
N VAL A 498 -15.45 29.04 34.79
CA VAL A 498 -13.98 28.89 34.77
C VAL A 498 -13.48 29.04 33.34
N GLY A 499 -12.69 30.09 33.08
CA GLY A 499 -12.07 30.32 31.78
C GLY A 499 -10.98 29.29 31.48
N CYS A 500 -11.00 28.72 30.27
CA CYS A 500 -9.95 27.85 29.76
C CYS A 500 -9.33 28.46 28.50
N ALA A 501 -8.06 28.83 28.55
CA ALA A 501 -7.38 29.40 27.38
C ALA A 501 -7.20 28.33 26.29
N VAL A 502 -7.66 28.63 25.07
CA VAL A 502 -7.52 27.79 23.87
C VAL A 502 -6.93 28.58 22.71
N ALA A 503 -6.44 27.89 21.69
CA ALA A 503 -5.93 28.55 20.49
C ALA A 503 -7.06 29.28 19.72
N PRO A 504 -6.78 30.43 19.05
CA PRO A 504 -7.83 31.22 18.40
C PRO A 504 -8.67 30.46 17.36
N HIS A 505 -8.05 29.54 16.60
CA HIS A 505 -8.76 28.72 15.62
C HIS A 505 -9.72 27.71 16.27
N VAL A 506 -9.39 27.21 17.47
CA VAL A 506 -10.28 26.33 18.25
C VAL A 506 -11.47 27.14 18.78
N LYS A 507 -11.26 28.38 19.27
CA LYS A 507 -12.36 29.27 19.64
C LYS A 507 -13.32 29.50 18.45
N ALA A 508 -12.78 29.85 17.28
CA ALA A 508 -13.57 30.06 16.07
C ALA A 508 -14.35 28.81 15.63
N LEU A 509 -13.74 27.62 15.75
CA LEU A 509 -14.40 26.33 15.51
C LEU A 509 -15.59 26.13 16.46
N LEU A 510 -15.40 26.38 17.75
CA LEU A 510 -16.42 26.20 18.78
C LEU A 510 -17.58 27.19 18.64
N GLU A 511 -17.29 28.44 18.30
CA GLU A 511 -18.30 29.46 17.96
C GLU A 511 -19.11 29.03 16.73
N LYS A 512 -18.43 28.57 15.67
CA LYS A 512 -19.09 28.12 14.43
C LYS A 512 -19.97 26.89 14.64
N SER A 513 -19.57 25.96 15.52
CA SER A 513 -20.39 24.81 15.90
C SER A 513 -21.61 25.17 16.75
N GLY A 514 -21.63 26.38 17.32
CA GLY A 514 -22.65 26.82 18.28
C GLY A 514 -22.55 26.18 19.67
N ALA A 515 -21.50 25.39 19.92
CA ALA A 515 -21.23 24.78 21.23
C ALA A 515 -20.90 25.82 22.30
N PHE A 516 -20.06 26.79 21.93
CA PHE A 516 -19.71 27.94 22.77
C PHE A 516 -19.90 29.21 21.93
N PRO A 517 -21.08 29.87 22.01
CA PRO A 517 -21.30 31.12 21.27
C PRO A 517 -20.33 32.21 21.74
N PRO A 518 -20.27 33.39 21.12
CA PRO A 518 -19.51 34.51 21.67
C PRO A 518 -19.95 34.84 23.11
N VAL A 519 -19.01 35.03 24.04
CA VAL A 519 -19.33 35.18 25.48
C VAL A 519 -20.32 36.30 25.77
N ARG A 520 -20.29 37.38 24.99
CA ARG A 520 -21.24 38.50 25.11
C ARG A 520 -22.65 38.11 24.72
N GLU A 521 -22.80 37.25 23.70
CA GLU A 521 -24.09 36.71 23.30
C GLU A 521 -24.61 35.72 24.34
N TYR A 522 -23.73 34.88 24.90
CA TYR A 522 -24.07 33.99 26.00
C TYR A 522 -24.56 34.77 27.23
N ALA A 523 -23.80 35.80 27.66
CA ALA A 523 -24.17 36.68 28.77
C ALA A 523 -25.53 37.36 28.50
N ARG A 524 -25.74 37.87 27.28
CA ARG A 524 -27.00 38.48 26.88
C ARG A 524 -28.15 37.48 26.92
N ALA A 525 -27.95 36.26 26.42
CA ALA A 525 -28.97 35.22 26.44
C ALA A 525 -29.33 34.82 27.89
N MET A 526 -28.35 34.71 28.78
CA MET A 526 -28.58 34.48 30.21
C MET A 526 -29.38 35.61 30.86
N LEU A 527 -29.01 36.86 30.58
CA LEU A 527 -29.70 38.04 31.10
C LEU A 527 -31.16 38.13 30.61
N LEU A 528 -31.40 37.77 29.34
CA LEU A 528 -32.74 37.72 28.77
C LEU A 528 -33.58 36.53 29.26
N ALA A 529 -32.93 35.42 29.61
CA ALA A 529 -33.57 34.24 30.17
C ALA A 529 -33.83 34.37 31.68
N ALA A 530 -33.19 35.33 32.35
CA ALA A 530 -33.43 35.59 33.76
C ALA A 530 -34.92 35.91 33.97
N PRO A 531 -35.60 35.27 34.94
CA PRO A 531 -36.98 35.60 35.25
C PRO A 531 -37.09 37.10 35.47
N PRO A 532 -38.06 37.81 34.85
CA PRO A 532 -38.25 39.22 35.14
C PRO A 532 -38.45 39.30 36.65
N THR A 533 -37.53 39.95 37.33
CA THR A 533 -37.59 40.17 38.77
C THR A 533 -38.81 41.01 39.04
N ARG A 534 -39.97 40.34 39.22
CA ARG A 534 -41.16 40.90 39.83
C ARG A 534 -40.89 41.02 41.33
N THR A 535 -39.87 41.78 41.70
CA THR A 535 -39.88 42.48 42.96
C THR A 535 -40.86 43.62 42.75
N PRO A 536 -42.07 43.60 43.35
CA PRO A 536 -42.86 44.81 43.42
C PRO A 536 -41.97 45.82 44.15
N VAL A 537 -41.51 46.84 43.43
CA VAL A 537 -40.91 48.02 44.03
C VAL A 537 -42.01 48.62 44.89
N ARG A 538 -42.10 48.17 46.14
CA ARG A 538 -42.88 48.82 47.17
C ARG A 538 -42.16 50.13 47.37
N ALA A 539 -42.66 51.16 46.68
CA ALA A 539 -42.25 52.53 46.84
C ALA A 539 -42.47 52.93 48.30
N GLN A 540 -41.50 52.63 49.16
CA GLN A 540 -41.36 53.29 50.44
C GLN A 540 -40.59 54.57 50.17
N ASN A 541 -41.38 55.61 49.87
CA ASN A 541 -41.01 56.98 50.16
C ASN A 541 -40.54 57.03 51.62
N ALA A 542 -39.26 57.27 51.83
CA ALA A 542 -38.74 57.80 53.08
C ALA A 542 -37.65 58.80 52.72
N TYR A 543 -38.07 60.06 52.72
CA TYR A 543 -37.22 61.23 52.86
C TYR A 543 -36.33 61.10 54.12
N ASP A 544 -35.19 61.81 54.08
CA ASP A 544 -34.33 62.25 55.20
C ASP A 544 -32.93 61.60 55.34
N ALA A 545 -32.03 62.07 54.46
CA ALA A 545 -30.78 62.77 54.80
C ALA A 545 -29.65 62.03 55.61
N PRO A 546 -28.46 62.63 55.86
CA PRO A 546 -27.22 62.21 55.19
C PRO A 546 -26.07 61.88 56.16
N TRP A 547 -25.09 61.08 55.76
CA TRP A 547 -23.72 61.25 56.28
C TRP A 547 -22.67 60.56 55.41
N ALA A 548 -21.54 61.26 55.34
CA ALA A 548 -20.35 60.95 54.59
C ALA A 548 -19.42 60.00 55.35
N SER A 549 -18.42 59.52 54.61
CA SER A 549 -17.17 58.88 55.06
C SER A 549 -17.30 57.46 55.59
N TRP A 550 -16.49 56.56 55.04
CA TRP A 550 -15.32 56.01 55.73
C TRP A 550 -14.41 55.36 54.68
N SER A 551 -13.31 56.05 54.44
CA SER A 551 -12.12 55.58 53.74
C SER A 551 -11.18 54.89 54.74
N GLU A 552 -10.44 53.91 54.24
CA GLU A 552 -9.09 53.51 54.63
C GLU A 552 -8.78 52.98 56.05
N ALA A 553 -8.30 51.74 56.03
CA ALA A 553 -7.03 51.26 56.58
C ALA A 553 -6.78 51.38 58.11
N ALA A 554 -6.44 50.24 58.71
CA ALA A 554 -5.03 49.87 58.95
C ALA A 554 -4.90 48.91 60.15
N CYS A 555 -3.94 47.99 60.02
CA CYS A 555 -2.94 47.59 61.04
C CYS A 555 -3.44 47.01 62.39
N ARG A 556 -2.79 46.06 63.05
CA ARG A 556 -1.56 45.26 62.90
C ARG A 556 -1.44 44.49 64.24
N ARG A 557 -0.80 43.31 64.18
CA ARG A 557 -0.04 42.64 65.28
C ARG A 557 -0.90 42.10 66.45
N GLY A 558 -0.63 40.93 67.02
CA GLY A 558 0.48 39.98 66.89
C GLY A 558 0.76 39.32 68.23
N ALA A 559 1.31 38.10 68.19
CA ALA A 559 1.85 37.28 69.30
C ALA A 559 0.80 36.66 70.26
N MET A 560 0.95 35.45 70.80
CA MET A 560 2.16 34.76 71.24
C MET A 560 1.93 33.23 71.42
N GLN A 561 3.03 32.49 71.42
CA GLN A 561 3.19 31.04 71.43
C GLN A 561 2.76 30.33 72.74
N SER A 562 2.40 29.04 72.64
CA SER A 562 3.03 27.97 73.45
C SER A 562 2.70 26.54 72.98
N ARG A 563 3.79 25.78 72.74
CA ARG A 563 4.08 24.33 72.91
C ARG A 563 3.04 23.55 73.78
N THR A 564 2.76 22.25 73.63
CA THR A 564 3.57 21.06 73.30
C THR A 564 2.69 19.78 73.33
N ARG A 565 3.21 18.68 72.73
CA ARG A 565 2.98 17.23 73.00
C ARG A 565 1.88 16.47 72.24
N ALA A 566 2.37 15.59 71.36
CA ALA A 566 1.82 14.28 70.97
C ALA A 566 2.04 13.24 72.11
N PRO A 567 1.70 11.92 72.02
CA PRO A 567 1.24 11.13 70.85
C PRO A 567 0.17 10.04 71.13
N CYS A 568 -0.03 9.17 70.13
CA CYS A 568 -0.51 7.77 70.17
C CYS A 568 -1.99 7.50 69.81
N GLY A 569 -2.23 6.67 68.79
CA GLY A 569 -3.52 6.02 68.57
C GLY A 569 -3.76 5.51 67.14
N THR A 570 -3.35 4.29 66.86
CA THR A 570 -3.48 3.53 65.60
C THR A 570 -4.86 2.93 65.37
N THR A 571 -5.18 2.69 64.08
CA THR A 571 -6.23 1.78 63.51
C THR A 571 -7.68 2.30 63.62
N ARG A 572 -8.62 2.07 62.70
CA ARG A 572 -8.90 0.92 61.82
C ARG A 572 -9.94 1.30 60.75
N ARG A 573 -9.91 0.56 59.64
CA ARG A 573 -10.86 0.50 58.50
C ARG A 573 -12.35 0.59 58.87
N GLY A 574 -13.14 1.26 58.02
CA GLY A 574 -14.60 1.11 57.96
C GLY A 574 -15.15 1.58 56.62
N ARG A 575 -15.54 0.62 55.76
CA ARG A 575 -16.27 0.83 54.50
C ARG A 575 -17.62 1.49 54.78
N SER A 576 -18.03 2.44 53.95
CA SER A 576 -19.44 2.85 53.84
C SER A 576 -19.91 2.65 52.40
N SER A 577 -20.88 1.74 52.27
CA SER A 577 -21.74 1.57 51.12
C SER A 577 -22.75 2.71 51.07
N TRP A 578 -22.96 3.33 49.90
CA TRP A 578 -24.20 4.05 49.62
C TRP A 578 -24.85 3.49 48.36
N ALA A 579 -26.05 2.97 48.57
CA ALA A 579 -26.98 2.55 47.57
C ALA A 579 -27.94 3.71 47.24
N SER A 580 -28.53 3.61 46.04
CA SER A 580 -29.83 4.17 45.65
C SER A 580 -29.90 5.66 45.27
N ARG A 581 -30.19 5.93 44.00
CA ARG A 581 -31.56 6.17 43.50
C ARG A 581 -31.54 6.51 42.00
N ARG A 582 -32.03 5.59 41.17
CA ARG A 582 -32.49 5.90 39.80
C ARG A 582 -33.89 6.52 39.89
N ARG A 583 -34.10 7.68 39.27
CA ARG A 583 -35.42 8.12 38.83
C ARG A 583 -35.42 8.20 37.31
N VAL A 584 -36.32 7.44 36.72
CA VAL A 584 -36.70 7.44 35.30
C VAL A 584 -37.73 8.55 35.12
N TRP A 585 -37.49 9.48 34.19
CA TRP A 585 -38.55 10.30 33.60
C TRP A 585 -38.53 10.10 32.09
N SER A 586 -39.63 9.55 31.59
CA SER A 586 -40.01 9.46 30.18
C SER A 586 -40.78 10.71 29.83
N ILE A 587 -40.39 11.41 28.76
CA ILE A 587 -41.26 12.37 28.08
C ILE A 587 -41.22 12.11 26.57
N ARG A 588 -42.43 11.92 26.06
CA ARG A 588 -42.89 11.76 24.67
C ARG A 588 -42.92 13.11 23.96
N THR A 589 -43.20 13.05 22.65
CA THR A 589 -43.57 14.12 21.68
C THR A 589 -42.41 14.54 20.77
N GLY A 590 -42.61 14.76 19.48
CA GLY A 590 -43.82 14.76 18.66
C GLY A 590 -43.41 15.13 17.24
N ALA A 591 -44.00 14.43 16.27
CA ALA A 591 -43.85 14.75 14.86
C ALA A 591 -44.57 16.07 14.54
N SER A 592 -43.93 16.94 13.78
CA SER A 592 -44.66 17.93 12.97
C SER A 592 -43.94 18.12 11.64
N ALA A 593 -44.66 17.78 10.58
CA ALA A 593 -44.34 18.14 9.22
C ALA A 593 -44.86 19.55 8.97
N GLY A 594 -44.11 20.38 8.24
CA GLY A 594 -44.72 21.57 7.66
C GLY A 594 -43.86 22.47 6.78
N TRP A 595 -44.15 22.38 5.48
CA TRP A 595 -44.23 23.46 4.48
C TRP A 595 -42.96 24.04 3.82
N ASP A 596 -42.92 23.77 2.50
CA ASP A 596 -42.18 24.43 1.43
C ASP A 596 -42.70 25.85 1.10
N ARG A 597 -41.76 26.69 0.59
CA ARG A 597 -41.85 27.68 -0.52
C ARG A 597 -41.43 29.11 -0.16
N PHE A 598 -40.42 29.62 -0.88
CA PHE A 598 -40.37 30.88 -1.68
C PHE A 598 -38.92 31.00 -2.22
N SER A 599 -38.66 30.74 -3.50
CA SER A 599 -38.74 31.61 -4.69
C SER A 599 -37.36 32.08 -5.16
N THR A 600 -37.02 31.63 -6.36
CA THR A 600 -35.99 32.12 -7.27
C THR A 600 -36.38 33.48 -7.85
N MET A 601 -35.48 34.47 -7.93
CA MET A 601 -35.42 35.43 -9.04
C MET A 601 -34.19 36.37 -9.00
N ARG A 602 -33.44 36.38 -10.13
CA ARG A 602 -32.78 37.50 -10.86
C ARG A 602 -31.75 38.38 -10.10
N SER A 603 -30.64 38.84 -10.69
CA SER A 603 -30.42 39.38 -12.04
C SER A 603 -28.94 39.27 -12.49
N GLN A 604 -28.77 39.17 -13.81
CA GLN A 604 -27.56 39.52 -14.54
C GLN A 604 -27.37 41.05 -14.61
N ALA A 605 -26.12 41.45 -14.86
CA ALA A 605 -25.69 42.46 -15.85
C ALA A 605 -25.10 43.82 -15.36
N ILE A 606 -23.87 44.05 -15.83
CA ILE A 606 -23.24 45.30 -16.30
C ILE A 606 -22.59 46.25 -15.27
N GLY A 607 -21.31 46.54 -15.49
CA GLY A 607 -20.62 47.72 -14.95
C GLY A 607 -19.12 47.74 -15.24
N ARG A 608 -18.71 48.25 -16.42
CA ARG A 608 -17.32 48.56 -16.77
C ARG A 608 -16.81 49.77 -15.96
N GLY A 609 -15.54 49.70 -15.56
CA GLY A 609 -14.57 50.79 -15.60
C GLY A 609 -14.60 51.84 -14.48
N VAL A 610 -13.45 52.04 -13.82
CA VAL A 610 -12.60 53.24 -13.93
C VAL A 610 -11.50 53.18 -12.86
N ALA A 611 -10.32 53.62 -13.27
CA ALA A 611 -9.07 53.66 -12.54
C ALA A 611 -9.09 54.51 -11.26
N ALA A 612 -8.33 54.08 -10.25
CA ALA A 612 -7.72 54.98 -9.27
C ALA A 612 -6.44 54.34 -8.69
N ARG A 613 -5.28 54.90 -9.05
CA ARG A 613 -4.07 54.94 -8.19
C ARG A 613 -4.39 55.84 -6.98
N PRO A 614 -3.81 55.64 -5.78
CA PRO A 614 -2.39 55.89 -5.48
C PRO A 614 -1.85 54.88 -4.43
N ARG A 615 -0.63 54.88 -3.87
CA ARG A 615 0.49 55.83 -3.76
C ARG A 615 1.72 55.00 -3.37
N LYS A 616 2.90 55.42 -3.84
CA LYS A 616 4.22 54.87 -3.52
C LYS A 616 4.58 55.18 -2.05
N SER A 617 5.18 54.23 -1.35
CA SER A 617 6.11 54.51 -0.23
C SER A 617 7.36 53.64 -0.36
N LEU A 618 8.49 54.33 -0.34
CA LEU A 618 9.85 53.80 -0.44
C LEU A 618 10.17 52.83 0.72
N MET A 619 10.95 51.79 0.43
CA MET A 619 12.01 51.28 1.31
C MET A 619 13.08 50.60 0.44
N ARG A 620 14.34 50.84 0.81
CA ARG A 620 15.59 50.58 0.09
C ARG A 620 15.93 49.09 -0.02
N PRO A 621 16.71 48.65 -1.04
CA PRO A 621 17.38 47.36 -1.04
C PRO A 621 18.82 47.51 -0.52
N CYS A 622 19.22 46.69 0.45
CA CYS A 622 20.62 46.48 0.80
C CYS A 622 20.93 44.98 0.81
N PHE A 623 22.14 44.68 0.34
CA PHE A 623 22.87 43.40 0.36
C PHE A 623 22.57 42.36 -0.73
N VAL A 624 23.27 42.57 -1.84
CA VAL A 624 23.85 41.51 -2.68
C VAL A 624 24.94 40.81 -1.86
N ARG A 625 24.79 39.50 -1.63
CA ARG A 625 25.90 38.61 -1.29
C ARG A 625 25.94 37.50 -2.33
N THR A 626 26.98 37.56 -3.15
CA THR A 626 27.46 36.55 -4.09
C THR A 626 27.77 35.24 -3.36
N CYS A 627 27.07 34.16 -3.70
CA CYS A 627 27.55 32.80 -3.47
C CYS A 627 28.04 32.23 -4.80
N VAL A 628 29.36 32.04 -4.85
CA VAL A 628 30.09 31.31 -5.88
C VAL A 628 29.66 29.84 -5.80
N ALA A 629 28.93 29.36 -6.81
CA ALA A 629 28.65 27.94 -6.96
C ALA A 629 29.88 27.24 -7.53
N TRP A 630 30.59 26.51 -6.67
CA TRP A 630 31.67 25.60 -7.05
C TRP A 630 31.05 24.37 -7.72
N LYS A 631 31.08 24.31 -9.05
CA LYS A 631 30.77 23.09 -9.83
C LYS A 631 31.98 22.17 -9.76
N GLY A 632 32.00 21.24 -8.81
CA GLY A 632 32.87 20.07 -8.86
C GLY A 632 32.46 19.16 -10.01
N ARG A 633 33.22 19.17 -11.11
CA ARG A 633 33.18 18.10 -12.12
C ARG A 633 33.88 16.89 -11.52
N SER A 634 33.13 15.83 -11.24
CA SER A 634 33.71 14.49 -11.08
C SER A 634 33.71 13.83 -12.47
N ILE A 635 34.92 13.63 -12.99
CA ILE A 635 35.21 12.80 -14.15
C ILE A 635 35.39 11.38 -13.59
N CYS A 636 34.47 10.48 -13.90
CA CYS A 636 34.67 9.05 -13.69
C CYS A 636 34.53 8.35 -15.05
N GLY A 637 35.68 8.01 -15.63
CA GLY A 637 35.77 7.23 -16.86
C GLY A 637 35.21 5.83 -16.64
N SER A 638 34.37 5.38 -17.58
CA SER A 638 33.88 4.02 -17.66
C SER A 638 34.42 3.40 -18.96
N HIS A 639 35.52 2.66 -18.83
CA HIS A 639 36.02 1.73 -19.85
C HIS A 639 36.03 0.34 -19.25
N SER A 640 34.98 -0.45 -19.55
CA SER A 640 34.96 -1.94 -19.60
C SER A 640 33.54 -2.50 -19.41
N LYS A 641 32.62 -2.31 -20.38
CA LYS A 641 31.40 -3.17 -20.51
C LYS A 641 30.61 -3.07 -21.81
N ALA A 642 31.20 -2.57 -22.90
CA ALA A 642 30.47 -2.37 -24.16
C ALA A 642 30.31 -3.64 -25.04
N LYS A 643 31.10 -4.71 -24.83
CA LYS A 643 31.08 -5.89 -25.73
C LYS A 643 29.98 -6.94 -25.44
N ARG A 644 29.22 -6.86 -24.33
CA ARG A 644 28.21 -7.89 -23.96
C ARG A 644 26.74 -7.45 -23.89
N MET A 645 26.41 -6.15 -23.98
CA MET A 645 25.01 -5.70 -24.05
C MET A 645 24.45 -5.61 -25.48
N GLY A 646 25.31 -5.51 -26.51
CA GLY A 646 24.86 -5.43 -27.90
C GLY A 646 24.06 -6.66 -28.36
N SER A 647 24.46 -7.87 -27.94
CA SER A 647 23.79 -9.11 -28.35
C SER A 647 22.47 -9.40 -27.61
N LEU A 648 22.15 -8.68 -26.52
CA LEU A 648 20.87 -8.84 -25.81
C LEU A 648 19.78 -7.99 -26.46
N ILE A 649 20.11 -6.76 -26.87
CA ILE A 649 19.19 -5.82 -27.51
C ILE A 649 18.80 -6.33 -28.92
N GLU A 650 19.74 -6.92 -29.66
CA GLU A 650 19.45 -7.53 -30.96
C GLU A 650 18.52 -8.77 -30.87
N ASN A 651 18.56 -9.50 -29.74
CA ASN A 651 17.68 -10.67 -29.54
C ASN A 651 16.27 -10.27 -29.08
N GLU A 652 16.10 -9.19 -28.30
CA GLU A 652 14.79 -8.63 -27.96
C GLU A 652 14.11 -7.98 -29.17
N ASP A 653 14.85 -7.21 -29.97
CA ASP A 653 14.31 -6.62 -31.21
C ASP A 653 13.91 -7.70 -32.24
N ALA A 654 14.64 -8.82 -32.31
CA ALA A 654 14.28 -9.95 -33.16
C ALA A 654 13.04 -10.70 -32.66
N ALA A 655 12.85 -10.84 -31.34
CA ALA A 655 11.66 -11.45 -30.74
C ALA A 655 10.42 -10.57 -30.92
N GLU A 656 10.56 -9.26 -30.78
CA GLU A 656 9.50 -8.27 -30.97
C GLU A 656 9.09 -8.16 -32.46
N ARG A 657 10.05 -8.25 -33.40
CA ARG A 657 9.76 -8.34 -34.85
C ARG A 657 8.99 -9.62 -35.22
N ARG A 658 9.33 -10.77 -34.61
CA ARG A 658 8.58 -12.04 -34.80
C ARG A 658 7.15 -11.97 -34.24
N ARG A 659 6.94 -11.23 -33.14
CA ARG A 659 5.59 -10.96 -32.59
C ARG A 659 4.76 -10.06 -33.51
N ARG A 660 5.38 -9.05 -34.14
CA ARG A 660 4.70 -8.17 -35.12
C ARG A 660 4.33 -8.89 -36.42
N GLN A 661 5.20 -9.76 -36.95
CA GLN A 661 4.89 -10.56 -38.15
C GLN A 661 3.75 -11.56 -37.94
N ARG A 662 3.55 -12.07 -36.71
CA ARG A 662 2.39 -12.93 -36.38
C ARG A 662 1.06 -12.17 -36.27
N ARG A 663 1.08 -10.85 -36.09
CA ARG A 663 -0.14 -10.02 -35.99
C ARG A 663 -0.66 -9.50 -37.33
N THR A 664 0.13 -9.58 -38.40
CA THR A 664 -0.26 -9.10 -39.74
C THR A 664 -0.77 -10.19 -40.69
N GLY A 665 -0.98 -11.41 -40.20
CA GLY A 665 -1.57 -12.51 -40.97
C GLY A 665 -3.09 -12.36 -41.15
N VAL A 666 -3.48 -11.70 -42.24
CA VAL A 666 -4.70 -11.87 -43.06
C VAL A 666 -5.95 -12.42 -42.33
N ARG A 667 -6.82 -11.50 -41.92
CA ARG A 667 -8.19 -11.80 -41.48
C ARG A 667 -9.10 -11.84 -42.71
N ALA A 668 -9.31 -13.02 -43.29
CA ALA A 668 -10.38 -13.24 -44.26
C ALA A 668 -11.74 -13.17 -43.55
N GLN A 669 -12.63 -12.30 -44.01
CA GLN A 669 -14.01 -12.19 -43.51
C GLN A 669 -14.84 -13.41 -43.95
N PRO A 670 -15.71 -13.98 -43.10
CA PRO A 670 -16.78 -14.83 -43.58
C PRO A 670 -18.02 -13.99 -43.85
N SER A 671 -18.50 -14.09 -45.09
CA SER A 671 -19.79 -13.60 -45.55
C SER A 671 -20.92 -14.39 -44.88
N TRP A 672 -21.92 -13.66 -44.38
CA TRP A 672 -23.18 -14.24 -43.95
C TRP A 672 -23.98 -14.66 -45.19
N SER A 673 -24.30 -15.96 -45.30
CA SER A 673 -25.38 -16.42 -46.17
C SER A 673 -26.33 -17.31 -45.39
N ARG A 674 -27.62 -16.93 -45.46
CA ARG A 674 -28.78 -17.74 -45.09
C ARG A 674 -28.79 -19.02 -45.94
N ARG A 675 -29.04 -20.18 -45.31
CA ARG A 675 -30.12 -21.12 -45.68
C ARG A 675 -30.12 -22.41 -44.83
N SER A 676 -31.33 -22.75 -44.41
CA SER A 676 -31.93 -24.10 -44.40
C SER A 676 -31.52 -25.15 -43.35
N ALA A 677 -32.53 -25.56 -42.57
CA ALA A 677 -32.64 -26.86 -41.91
C ALA A 677 -32.61 -28.03 -42.92
N PRO A 678 -32.19 -29.24 -42.50
CA PRO A 678 -33.14 -30.31 -42.12
C PRO A 678 -32.67 -31.13 -40.88
N ALA A 679 -33.56 -31.55 -39.97
CA ALA A 679 -34.36 -32.79 -39.92
C ALA A 679 -33.61 -34.07 -39.47
N HIS A 680 -34.09 -34.63 -38.35
CA HIS A 680 -34.13 -36.01 -37.84
C HIS A 680 -33.16 -37.11 -38.30
N GLY A 681 -32.70 -37.89 -37.30
CA GLY A 681 -32.17 -39.27 -37.41
C GLY A 681 -31.37 -39.64 -36.15
N GLU A 682 -32.01 -40.09 -35.07
CA GLU A 682 -32.16 -41.49 -34.63
C GLU A 682 -30.91 -42.17 -34.02
N ARG A 683 -31.08 -42.51 -32.73
CA ARG A 683 -30.60 -43.67 -31.95
C ARG A 683 -29.25 -44.32 -32.33
N SER A 684 -28.37 -44.41 -31.33
CA SER A 684 -27.93 -45.73 -30.86
C SER A 684 -27.45 -45.71 -29.40
N LEU A 685 -27.91 -46.70 -28.66
CA LEU A 685 -27.52 -47.09 -27.30
C LEU A 685 -26.19 -47.83 -27.35
N LEU A 686 -25.37 -47.74 -26.29
CA LEU A 686 -24.89 -48.89 -25.49
C LEU A 686 -23.83 -48.48 -24.43
N THR A 687 -24.22 -48.74 -23.18
CA THR A 687 -23.46 -49.20 -22.00
C THR A 687 -22.31 -48.38 -21.38
N PRO A 688 -22.36 -48.16 -20.05
CA PRO A 688 -21.26 -47.63 -19.23
C PRO A 688 -20.48 -48.75 -18.52
N ASP A 689 -19.22 -48.47 -18.16
CA ASP A 689 -18.39 -49.30 -17.28
C ASP A 689 -17.82 -48.44 -16.13
N PRO A 690 -17.32 -49.02 -15.01
CA PRO A 690 -17.92 -48.78 -13.71
C PRO A 690 -16.97 -48.08 -12.73
N ARG A 691 -17.57 -47.45 -11.72
CA ARG A 691 -16.87 -46.92 -10.55
C ARG A 691 -16.49 -48.05 -9.59
N PRO A 692 -15.31 -48.02 -8.95
CA PRO A 692 -14.97 -48.97 -7.92
C PRO A 692 -15.65 -48.62 -6.58
N SER A 693 -16.20 -49.65 -5.97
CA SER A 693 -16.74 -49.73 -4.62
C SER A 693 -15.64 -49.70 -3.56
N VAL A 694 -15.75 -48.84 -2.55
CA VAL A 694 -15.02 -48.97 -1.29
C VAL A 694 -16.06 -49.12 -0.17
N SER A 695 -15.96 -50.22 0.57
CA SER A 695 -16.80 -50.52 1.73
C SER A 695 -16.30 -49.78 2.98
N PRO A 696 -17.18 -49.44 3.95
CA PRO A 696 -16.82 -48.73 5.16
C PRO A 696 -16.55 -49.71 6.32
N ALA A 697 -15.47 -49.47 7.06
CA ALA A 697 -15.23 -50.08 8.36
C ALA A 697 -14.67 -49.01 9.31
N HIS A 698 -15.51 -48.49 10.19
CA HIS A 698 -15.29 -48.38 11.64
C HIS A 698 -16.29 -47.40 12.25
N ALA A 699 -17.19 -47.95 13.06
CA ALA A 699 -18.05 -47.24 13.97
C ALA A 699 -17.35 -47.08 15.34
N ALA A 700 -17.85 -46.07 16.08
CA ALA A 700 -17.65 -45.75 17.49
C ALA A 700 -16.42 -44.89 17.83
N ASP A 701 -16.63 -43.59 18.10
CA ASP A 701 -16.84 -43.17 19.50
C ASP A 701 -17.61 -41.83 19.57
N ARG A 702 -18.24 -41.59 20.72
CA ARG A 702 -19.37 -40.73 21.00
C ARG A 702 -19.01 -39.29 21.40
N SER A 703 -20.00 -38.41 21.20
CA SER A 703 -20.48 -37.38 22.15
C SER A 703 -19.55 -36.22 22.52
N ALA A 704 -19.84 -35.04 21.97
CA ALA A 704 -20.35 -33.90 22.77
C ALA A 704 -20.60 -32.67 21.86
N ALA A 705 -21.87 -32.27 21.73
CA ALA A 705 -22.27 -30.95 21.19
C ALA A 705 -23.35 -30.35 22.11
N PRO A 706 -23.30 -29.05 22.43
CA PRO A 706 -24.22 -28.41 23.37
C PRO A 706 -25.54 -27.95 22.70
N PRO A 707 -26.63 -27.76 23.47
CA PRO A 707 -27.95 -27.47 22.92
C PRO A 707 -28.17 -25.97 22.66
N LEU A 708 -28.84 -25.68 21.55
CA LEU A 708 -29.47 -24.38 21.26
C LEU A 708 -30.85 -24.30 21.94
N PRO A 709 -31.28 -23.11 22.42
CA PRO A 709 -32.59 -22.96 23.03
C PRO A 709 -33.68 -22.68 22.00
N ALA A 710 -34.78 -23.45 22.10
CA ALA A 710 -36.06 -23.17 21.47
C ALA A 710 -36.90 -22.25 22.38
N ASN A 711 -37.46 -21.18 21.83
CA ASN A 711 -38.62 -20.47 22.39
C ASN A 711 -39.12 -19.39 21.41
N LEU A 712 -40.19 -19.67 20.68
CA LEU A 712 -41.14 -18.64 20.20
C LEU A 712 -42.52 -19.29 19.99
N THR A 713 -43.42 -19.05 20.94
CA THR A 713 -44.87 -19.21 20.79
C THR A 713 -45.45 -17.96 20.12
N PRO A 714 -46.40 -18.08 19.16
CA PRO A 714 -47.14 -16.92 18.67
C PRO A 714 -48.38 -16.66 19.52
N SER A 715 -48.54 -15.41 19.96
CA SER A 715 -49.74 -14.90 20.64
C SER A 715 -50.84 -14.56 19.64
N SER A 716 -51.97 -15.25 19.75
CA SER A 716 -53.23 -14.94 19.07
C SER A 716 -54.03 -13.92 19.89
N SER A 717 -54.33 -12.74 19.34
CA SER A 717 -55.31 -11.80 19.88
C SER A 717 -56.56 -11.75 18.99
N SER A 718 -57.64 -12.33 19.50
CA SER A 718 -59.02 -12.14 19.00
C SER A 718 -59.57 -10.79 19.51
N PRO A 719 -60.34 -10.04 18.71
CA PRO A 719 -61.05 -8.87 19.22
C PRO A 719 -62.47 -9.25 19.69
N LYS A 720 -62.83 -8.60 20.81
CA LYS A 720 -64.09 -8.60 21.53
C LYS A 720 -65.31 -8.31 20.65
N GLU A 721 -66.35 -9.11 20.89
CA GLU A 721 -67.75 -8.81 20.64
C GLU A 721 -68.20 -7.55 21.39
N ALA A 722 -69.07 -6.77 20.75
CA ALA A 722 -69.90 -5.74 21.38
C ALA A 722 -71.38 -6.07 21.09
N PRO A 723 -72.31 -5.71 21.99
CA PRO A 723 -73.66 -6.27 22.01
C PRO A 723 -74.65 -5.50 21.14
N ALA A 724 -75.71 -6.21 20.80
CA ALA A 724 -76.91 -5.72 20.11
C ALA A 724 -77.74 -4.77 20.99
N SER A 725 -78.31 -3.75 20.36
CA SER A 725 -79.59 -3.14 20.75
C SER A 725 -80.22 -2.47 19.53
N GLY A 726 -81.45 -2.86 19.20
CA GLY A 726 -82.23 -2.35 18.07
C GLY A 726 -83.23 -1.25 18.43
N GLY A 727 -83.99 -0.86 17.39
CA GLY A 727 -85.10 0.11 17.38
C GLY A 727 -84.65 1.48 16.87
N THR A 728 -85.33 2.19 15.97
CA THR A 728 -86.64 2.09 15.32
C THR A 728 -86.65 3.11 14.16
N ASP A 729 -87.40 2.80 13.10
CA ASP A 729 -88.17 3.69 12.21
C ASP A 729 -87.54 5.02 11.71
N ALA A 730 -87.32 5.11 10.40
CA ALA A 730 -87.61 6.29 9.60
C ALA A 730 -87.52 5.97 8.09
N ASP A 731 -88.68 5.89 7.44
CA ASP A 731 -88.83 6.03 6.00
C ASP A 731 -88.33 7.41 5.55
N ALA A 732 -87.30 7.46 4.71
CA ALA A 732 -86.93 8.67 3.96
C ALA A 732 -86.11 8.33 2.70
N ASP A 733 -86.80 8.43 1.56
CA ASP A 733 -86.30 8.86 0.24
C ASP A 733 -84.96 8.28 -0.27
N GLY A 734 -85.08 7.15 -0.97
CA GLY A 734 -84.00 6.38 -1.60
C GLY A 734 -83.36 6.94 -2.88
N ASP A 735 -83.61 8.20 -3.26
CA ASP A 735 -83.05 8.79 -4.50
C ASP A 735 -81.84 9.73 -4.27
N GLY A 736 -81.44 9.95 -3.01
CA GLY A 736 -80.31 10.84 -2.65
C GLY A 736 -78.93 10.18 -2.66
N LEU A 737 -78.84 8.88 -2.39
CA LEU A 737 -77.56 8.20 -2.19
C LEU A 737 -76.81 7.90 -3.50
N ASP A 738 -77.53 7.58 -4.58
CA ASP A 738 -76.90 7.30 -5.88
C ASP A 738 -76.24 8.55 -6.48
N ASN A 739 -76.83 9.74 -6.28
CA ASN A 739 -76.23 11.00 -6.71
C ASN A 739 -74.95 11.34 -5.93
N ILE A 740 -74.90 11.03 -4.64
CA ILE A 740 -73.70 11.22 -3.79
C ILE A 740 -72.60 10.24 -4.19
N TRP A 741 -72.94 8.98 -4.47
CA TRP A 741 -71.98 7.99 -4.93
C TRP A 741 -71.42 8.29 -6.33
N CYS A 742 -72.25 8.79 -7.25
CA CYS A 742 -71.81 9.25 -8.56
C CYS A 742 -70.88 10.46 -8.46
N ASP A 743 -71.17 11.44 -7.59
CA ASP A 743 -70.30 12.60 -7.37
C ASP A 743 -68.97 12.20 -6.70
N MET A 744 -69.00 11.34 -5.67
CA MET A 744 -67.77 10.81 -5.06
C MET A 744 -66.90 10.05 -6.06
N ARG A 745 -67.51 9.23 -6.93
CA ARG A 745 -66.78 8.49 -7.97
C ARG A 745 -66.18 9.42 -9.03
N ALA A 746 -66.91 10.47 -9.42
CA ALA A 746 -66.40 11.50 -10.33
C ALA A 746 -65.22 12.26 -9.73
N ARG A 747 -65.33 12.70 -8.47
CA ARG A 747 -64.26 13.40 -7.73
C ARG A 747 -63.03 12.51 -7.52
N PHE A 748 -63.23 11.24 -7.19
CA PHE A 748 -62.14 10.28 -7.03
C PHE A 748 -61.42 10.00 -8.36
N SER A 749 -62.18 9.83 -9.45
CA SER A 749 -61.61 9.67 -10.79
C SER A 749 -60.82 10.91 -11.23
N ALA A 750 -61.33 12.12 -10.98
CA ALA A 750 -60.63 13.37 -11.26
C ALA A 750 -59.34 13.50 -10.43
N CYS A 751 -59.37 13.13 -9.14
CA CYS A 751 -58.19 13.12 -8.27
C CYS A 751 -57.11 12.13 -8.77
N LEU A 752 -57.51 10.93 -9.20
CA LEU A 752 -56.61 9.93 -9.79
C LEU A 752 -56.00 10.40 -11.12
N GLN A 753 -56.78 11.07 -11.97
CA GLN A 753 -56.26 11.65 -13.21
C GLN A 753 -55.26 12.79 -12.92
N GLN A 754 -55.53 13.61 -11.91
CA GLN A 754 -54.65 14.71 -11.52
C GLN A 754 -53.33 14.21 -10.91
N THR A 755 -53.37 13.16 -10.08
CA THR A 755 -52.16 12.52 -9.54
C THR A 755 -51.34 11.85 -10.64
N ARG A 756 -51.98 11.08 -11.54
CA ARG A 756 -51.29 10.49 -12.72
C ARG A 756 -50.68 11.56 -13.62
N HIS A 757 -51.34 12.69 -13.82
CA HIS A 757 -50.79 13.80 -14.60
C HIS A 757 -49.59 14.46 -13.90
N LYS A 758 -49.64 14.58 -12.56
CA LYS A 758 -48.52 15.11 -11.76
C LYS A 758 -47.32 14.17 -11.78
N GLU A 759 -47.54 12.86 -11.68
CA GLU A 759 -46.51 11.83 -11.78
C GLU A 759 -45.89 11.79 -13.18
N ARG A 760 -46.70 11.85 -14.25
CA ARG A 760 -46.20 11.93 -15.63
C ARG A 760 -45.35 13.17 -15.86
N ARG A 761 -45.75 14.33 -15.32
CA ARG A 761 -44.94 15.57 -15.39
C ARG A 761 -43.64 15.44 -14.61
N SER A 762 -43.67 14.85 -13.42
CA SER A 762 -42.46 14.62 -12.62
C SER A 762 -41.50 13.62 -13.30
N ALA A 763 -42.04 12.54 -13.86
CA ALA A 763 -41.26 11.55 -14.63
C ALA A 763 -40.67 12.17 -15.89
N ALA A 764 -41.44 12.95 -16.66
CA ALA A 764 -40.93 13.66 -17.84
C ALA A 764 -39.82 14.65 -17.49
N ALA A 765 -39.95 15.39 -16.38
CA ALA A 765 -38.90 16.30 -15.90
C ALA A 765 -37.62 15.54 -15.49
N LYS A 766 -37.75 14.39 -14.80
CA LYS A 766 -36.62 13.53 -14.45
C LYS A 766 -35.93 12.96 -15.70
N VAL A 767 -36.70 12.48 -16.68
CA VAL A 767 -36.15 11.97 -17.95
C VAL A 767 -35.43 13.07 -18.72
N SER A 768 -36.00 14.27 -18.80
CA SER A 768 -35.36 15.43 -19.45
C SER A 768 -34.07 15.85 -18.73
N SER A 769 -34.02 15.80 -17.40
CA SER A 769 -32.83 16.09 -16.61
C SER A 769 -31.73 15.05 -16.81
N LEU A 770 -32.09 13.76 -16.84
CA LEU A 770 -31.16 12.67 -17.11
C LEU A 770 -30.62 12.72 -18.55
N ALA A 771 -31.45 13.06 -19.53
CA ALA A 771 -31.02 13.22 -20.92
C ALA A 771 -30.00 14.39 -21.06
N ALA A 772 -30.24 15.51 -20.39
CA ALA A 772 -29.29 16.63 -20.37
C ALA A 772 -27.96 16.25 -19.69
N ALA A 773 -28.02 15.50 -18.58
CA ALA A 773 -26.83 15.02 -17.89
C ALA A 773 -26.03 14.01 -18.71
N LEU A 774 -26.69 13.10 -19.44
CA LEU A 774 -26.05 12.16 -20.36
C LEU A 774 -25.38 12.89 -21.52
N SER A 775 -26.06 13.86 -22.15
CA SER A 775 -25.46 14.66 -23.22
C SER A 775 -24.23 15.45 -22.75
N ALA A 776 -24.27 16.02 -21.55
CA ALA A 776 -23.11 16.70 -20.96
C ALA A 776 -21.94 15.73 -20.70
N LYS A 777 -22.23 14.49 -20.26
CA LYS A 777 -21.20 13.45 -20.10
C LYS A 777 -20.61 13.02 -21.44
N GLU A 778 -21.42 12.84 -22.48
CA GLU A 778 -20.93 12.50 -23.82
C GLU A 778 -19.99 13.59 -24.38
N GLN A 779 -20.34 14.86 -24.20
CA GLN A 779 -19.47 15.98 -24.58
C GLN A 779 -18.15 16.00 -23.79
N ALA A 780 -18.21 15.75 -22.48
CA ALA A 780 -17.01 15.67 -21.64
C ALA A 780 -16.10 14.52 -22.07
N LEU A 781 -16.68 13.35 -22.39
CA LEU A 781 -15.97 12.17 -22.84
C LEU A 781 -15.34 12.39 -24.23
N GLY A 782 -16.04 13.09 -25.13
CA GLY A 782 -15.47 13.53 -26.41
C GLY A 782 -14.27 14.47 -26.25
N ALA A 783 -14.34 15.44 -25.32
CA ALA A 783 -13.23 16.34 -25.01
C ALA A 783 -12.04 15.62 -24.34
N GLU A 784 -12.29 14.54 -23.60
CA GLU A 784 -11.24 13.71 -23.01
C GLU A 784 -10.55 12.85 -24.07
N VAL A 785 -11.30 12.22 -24.98
CA VAL A 785 -10.74 11.47 -26.12
C VAL A 785 -9.86 12.38 -27.01
N ALA A 786 -10.29 13.62 -27.27
CA ALA A 786 -9.48 14.59 -28.01
C ALA A 786 -8.16 14.92 -27.29
N ARG A 787 -8.21 15.14 -25.96
CA ARG A 787 -7.00 15.38 -25.14
C ARG A 787 -6.06 14.18 -25.12
N SER A 788 -6.59 12.95 -25.08
CA SER A 788 -5.78 11.73 -25.16
C SER A 788 -5.05 11.62 -26.51
N ALA A 789 -5.74 11.93 -27.62
CA ALA A 789 -5.11 11.93 -28.94
C ALA A 789 -3.98 12.98 -29.06
N ASP A 790 -4.17 14.18 -28.49
CA ASP A 790 -3.13 15.20 -28.44
C ASP A 790 -1.91 14.77 -27.60
N LEU A 791 -2.15 14.12 -26.46
CA LEU A 791 -1.08 13.56 -25.62
C LEU A 791 -0.32 12.43 -26.30
N GLU A 792 -1.00 11.54 -27.03
CA GLU A 792 -0.34 10.48 -27.81
C GLU A 792 0.56 11.07 -28.89
N LYS A 793 0.10 12.12 -29.59
CA LYS A 793 0.91 12.83 -30.59
C LYS A 793 2.13 13.51 -29.95
N ALA A 794 1.97 14.15 -28.80
CA ALA A 794 3.08 14.75 -28.06
C ALA A 794 4.10 13.70 -27.59
N LEU A 795 3.63 12.53 -27.13
CA LEU A 795 4.48 11.41 -26.71
C LEU A 795 5.29 10.86 -27.90
N GLN A 796 4.65 10.72 -29.07
CA GLN A 796 5.34 10.30 -30.31
C GLN A 796 6.44 11.30 -30.71
N GLU A 797 6.17 12.61 -30.61
CA GLU A 797 7.16 13.64 -30.91
C GLU A 797 8.35 13.60 -29.94
N VAL A 798 8.09 13.45 -28.63
CA VAL A 798 9.15 13.31 -27.61
C VAL A 798 9.98 12.05 -27.85
N THR A 799 9.33 10.93 -28.21
CA THR A 799 10.03 9.67 -28.52
C THR A 799 10.96 9.82 -29.72
N LEU A 800 10.51 10.52 -30.77
CA LEU A 800 11.32 10.76 -31.97
C LEU A 800 12.51 11.69 -31.67
N ARG A 801 12.30 12.72 -30.82
CA ARG A 801 13.39 13.57 -30.33
C ARG A 801 14.40 12.77 -29.49
N ALA A 802 13.95 11.87 -28.63
CA ALA A 802 14.83 11.01 -27.82
C ALA A 802 15.67 10.08 -28.70
N GLN A 803 15.09 9.46 -29.73
CA GLN A 803 15.82 8.64 -30.70
C GLN A 803 16.88 9.44 -31.47
N THR A 804 16.56 10.69 -31.84
CA THR A 804 17.50 11.59 -32.51
C THR A 804 18.68 11.97 -31.61
N LEU A 805 18.41 12.22 -30.32
CA LEU A 805 19.43 12.49 -29.31
C LEU A 805 20.32 11.26 -29.05
N ASP A 806 19.73 10.06 -28.93
CA ASP A 806 20.49 8.81 -28.75
C ASP A 806 21.45 8.56 -29.92
N GLY A 807 20.98 8.77 -31.16
CA GLY A 807 21.84 8.72 -32.35
C GLY A 807 22.99 9.73 -32.32
N SER A 808 22.77 10.91 -31.74
CA SER A 808 23.80 11.94 -31.57
C SER A 808 24.81 11.60 -30.47
N VAL A 809 24.35 11.03 -29.35
CA VAL A 809 25.18 10.53 -28.25
C VAL A 809 26.09 9.41 -28.75
N ARG A 810 25.55 8.42 -29.46
CA ARG A 810 26.36 7.33 -30.06
C ARG A 810 27.43 7.85 -31.01
N LYS A 811 27.14 8.90 -31.80
CA LYS A 811 28.14 9.55 -32.68
C LYS A 811 29.25 10.23 -31.86
N LEU A 812 28.91 10.87 -30.75
CA LEU A 812 29.89 11.48 -29.84
C LEU A 812 30.76 10.42 -29.15
N GLU A 813 30.16 9.35 -28.63
CA GLU A 813 30.89 8.24 -28.00
C GLU A 813 31.89 7.59 -28.97
N ARG A 814 31.52 7.41 -30.25
CA ARG A 814 32.45 6.91 -31.27
C ARG A 814 33.64 7.85 -31.47
N ARG A 815 33.39 9.17 -31.60
CA ARG A 815 34.46 10.17 -31.74
C ARG A 815 35.38 10.19 -30.52
N GLU A 816 34.83 10.06 -29.31
CA GLU A 816 35.59 10.01 -28.07
C GLU A 816 36.45 8.74 -28.00
N ARG A 817 35.92 7.57 -28.36
CA ARG A 817 36.71 6.33 -28.45
C ARG A 817 37.88 6.46 -29.42
N THR A 818 37.64 6.99 -30.63
CA THR A 818 38.72 7.21 -31.61
C THR A 818 39.78 8.17 -31.06
N ARG A 819 39.38 9.23 -30.35
CA ARG A 819 40.32 10.16 -29.71
C ARG A 819 41.12 9.49 -28.59
N SER A 820 40.49 8.67 -27.76
CA SER A 820 41.15 7.93 -26.68
C SER A 820 42.17 6.93 -27.22
N VAL A 821 41.85 6.20 -28.30
CA VAL A 821 42.80 5.28 -28.95
C VAL A 821 44.01 6.04 -29.50
N LYS A 822 43.80 7.20 -30.15
CA LYS A 822 44.91 8.05 -30.63
C LYS A 822 45.81 8.53 -29.48
N LEU A 823 45.22 9.03 -28.39
CA LEU A 823 45.96 9.47 -27.21
C LEU A 823 46.74 8.33 -26.54
N GLN A 824 46.15 7.12 -26.50
CA GLN A 824 46.81 5.94 -25.96
C GLN A 824 48.04 5.56 -26.80
N ALA A 825 47.91 5.55 -28.13
CA ALA A 825 49.03 5.30 -29.03
C ALA A 825 50.16 6.34 -28.89
N GLU A 826 49.81 7.63 -28.73
CA GLU A 826 50.79 8.69 -28.46
C GLU A 826 51.51 8.49 -27.10
N LEU A 827 50.76 8.10 -26.06
CA LEU A 827 51.31 7.79 -24.73
C LEU A 827 52.27 6.60 -24.78
N ASP A 828 51.92 5.53 -25.48
CA ASP A 828 52.76 4.34 -25.59
C ASP A 828 54.00 4.62 -26.47
N GLY A 829 53.88 5.50 -27.48
CA GLY A 829 55.03 6.02 -28.22
C GLY A 829 55.94 6.93 -27.38
N LEU A 830 55.39 7.73 -26.46
CA LEU A 830 56.17 8.50 -25.48
C LEU A 830 56.89 7.58 -24.49
N LYS A 831 56.20 6.56 -23.96
CA LYS A 831 56.81 5.57 -23.05
C LYS A 831 57.98 4.86 -23.71
N ARG A 832 57.83 4.37 -24.95
CA ARG A 832 58.92 3.73 -25.70
C ARG A 832 60.14 4.64 -25.85
N ARG A 833 59.92 5.91 -26.21
CA ARG A 833 61.01 6.90 -26.29
C ARG A 833 61.65 7.19 -24.94
N LEU A 834 60.87 7.26 -23.87
CA LEU A 834 61.40 7.46 -22.52
C LEU A 834 62.24 6.25 -22.08
N SER A 835 61.74 5.04 -22.28
CA SER A 835 62.49 3.81 -21.97
C SER A 835 63.81 3.77 -22.73
N ALA A 836 63.85 4.14 -24.00
CA ALA A 836 65.10 4.21 -24.77
C ALA A 836 66.13 5.21 -24.23
N VAL A 837 65.69 6.30 -23.58
CA VAL A 837 66.59 7.27 -22.93
C VAL A 837 67.09 6.78 -21.58
N PHE A 838 66.35 5.90 -20.90
CA PHE A 838 66.63 5.45 -19.54
C PHE A 838 67.14 4.01 -19.44
N VAL A 839 67.33 3.28 -20.55
CA VAL A 839 68.09 2.02 -20.54
C VAL A 839 69.57 2.36 -20.46
N PRO A 840 70.25 2.08 -19.33
CA PRO A 840 71.67 2.34 -19.21
C PRO A 840 72.43 1.37 -20.12
N GLU A 841 73.29 1.92 -20.99
CA GLU A 841 74.27 1.14 -21.74
C GLU A 841 75.20 0.41 -20.74
N GLY A 842 74.86 -0.83 -20.37
CA GLY A 842 75.70 -1.62 -19.48
C GLY A 842 74.93 -2.66 -18.66
N GLY A 843 74.50 -3.73 -19.30
CA GLY A 843 73.92 -4.88 -18.60
C GLY A 843 73.64 -6.03 -19.56
N SER A 844 74.69 -6.73 -20.02
CA SER A 844 74.55 -8.03 -20.68
C SER A 844 74.02 -9.03 -19.65
N VAL A 845 72.73 -9.32 -19.72
CA VAL A 845 72.13 -10.48 -19.04
C VAL A 845 71.55 -11.33 -20.16
N ASP A 846 72.27 -12.40 -20.47
CA ASP A 846 71.80 -13.52 -21.27
C ASP A 846 70.60 -14.14 -20.52
N GLY A 847 69.41 -14.05 -21.10
CA GLY A 847 68.17 -14.47 -20.48
C GLY A 847 67.13 -14.80 -21.54
N GLU A 848 67.24 -16.02 -22.02
CA GLU A 848 66.24 -16.95 -22.56
C GLU A 848 65.01 -16.39 -23.29
N ASP A 849 64.90 -16.84 -24.54
CA ASP A 849 63.84 -16.62 -25.52
C ASP A 849 62.45 -17.05 -25.00
N ASP A 850 61.51 -16.09 -24.97
CA ASP A 850 60.06 -16.33 -24.90
C ASP A 850 59.41 -15.53 -26.06
N ASP A 851 59.62 -16.01 -27.29
CA ASP A 851 59.00 -15.51 -28.52
C ASP A 851 57.75 -16.33 -28.87
N GLU A 852 56.69 -16.23 -28.08
CA GLU A 852 55.35 -16.68 -28.49
C GLU A 852 54.31 -15.65 -27.98
N ASP A 853 53.62 -14.95 -28.90
CA ASP A 853 52.34 -14.21 -28.73
C ASP A 853 52.26 -12.77 -29.34
N GLU A 854 52.95 -12.45 -30.46
CA GLU A 854 52.79 -11.14 -31.15
C GLU A 854 51.96 -11.15 -32.47
N GLU A 855 51.27 -12.24 -32.84
CA GLU A 855 50.52 -12.30 -34.12
C GLU A 855 49.02 -11.88 -34.11
N GLU A 856 48.42 -11.44 -32.99
CA GLU A 856 46.96 -11.19 -32.92
C GLU A 856 46.52 -9.69 -32.95
N LEU A 857 47.37 -8.76 -33.40
CA LEU A 857 47.05 -7.30 -33.36
C LEU A 857 46.90 -6.59 -34.72
N ASP A 858 47.25 -7.21 -35.84
CA ASP A 858 47.21 -6.54 -37.15
C ASP A 858 45.87 -6.67 -37.91
N GLU A 859 44.93 -7.49 -37.46
CA GLU A 859 43.67 -7.77 -38.19
C GLU A 859 42.54 -6.74 -37.95
N ILE A 860 42.79 -5.60 -37.29
CA ILE A 860 41.75 -4.59 -36.95
C ILE A 860 41.86 -3.29 -37.77
N LEU A 861 42.84 -3.15 -38.68
CA LEU A 861 43.09 -1.89 -39.40
C LEU A 861 42.71 -1.86 -40.90
N GLU A 862 42.16 -2.92 -41.49
CA GLU A 862 41.92 -2.96 -42.96
C GLU A 862 40.50 -2.60 -43.44
N ASP A 863 39.55 -2.24 -42.57
CA ASP A 863 38.17 -1.89 -42.97
C ASP A 863 37.94 -0.38 -43.31
N GLU A 864 39.00 0.37 -43.65
CA GLU A 864 38.88 1.74 -44.20
C GLU A 864 39.30 1.80 -45.68
N GLU A 865 38.47 1.31 -46.60
CA GLU A 865 38.51 1.80 -47.99
C GLU A 865 37.13 1.89 -48.66
N ALA A 866 36.94 2.98 -49.40
CA ALA A 866 35.86 3.29 -50.34
C ALA A 866 34.46 3.65 -49.81
N GLY A 867 34.31 4.91 -49.36
CA GLY A 867 33.02 5.59 -49.23
C GLY A 867 33.10 7.07 -49.62
N GLU A 868 33.28 7.36 -50.91
CA GLU A 868 33.22 8.73 -51.45
C GLU A 868 31.87 9.41 -51.14
N PRO A 869 31.85 10.65 -50.61
CA PRO A 869 30.61 11.39 -50.42
C PRO A 869 30.15 12.04 -51.74
N PRO A 870 28.83 12.07 -52.02
CA PRO A 870 28.32 12.64 -53.27
C PRO A 870 28.54 14.17 -53.29
N ARG A 871 29.27 14.64 -54.31
CA ARG A 871 29.42 16.06 -54.63
C ARG A 871 28.05 16.67 -54.95
N LYS A 872 27.56 17.53 -54.06
CA LYS A 872 26.42 18.42 -54.32
C LYS A 872 26.81 19.41 -55.42
N LYS A 873 26.21 19.26 -56.60
CA LYS A 873 26.15 20.32 -57.61
C LYS A 873 25.26 21.44 -57.06
N LEU A 874 25.87 22.60 -56.79
CA LEU A 874 25.19 23.88 -56.76
C LEU A 874 24.58 24.11 -58.15
N ARG A 875 23.25 24.14 -58.25
CA ARG A 875 22.56 24.86 -59.31
C ARG A 875 22.18 26.22 -58.75
N ALA A 876 22.75 27.25 -59.35
CA ALA A 876 22.20 28.59 -59.32
C ALA A 876 21.08 28.64 -60.37
N GLU A 877 19.86 28.93 -59.92
CA GLU A 877 18.84 29.81 -60.49
C GLU A 877 17.59 29.75 -59.61
#